data_AF-A0A6B2KY52-F1
#
_entry.id   AF-A0A6B2KY52-F1
#
_cell.length_a   1.000
_cell.length_b   1.000
_cell.length_c   1.000
_cell.angle_alpha   90.00
_cell.angle_beta   90.00
_cell.angle_gamma   90.00
#
_symmetry.space_group_name_H-M   'P 1'
#
loop_
_entity.id
_entity.type
_entity.pdbx_description
1 polymer ?
#
loop_
_entity_poly.entity_id
_entity_poly.type
_entity_poly.pdbx_seq_one_letter_code
_entity_poly.pdbx_strand_id
1 'polypeptide(L)'
;MEVEEELHRTRTRLVAELEAIQNSKETLQQQIDVLRVESEKKAKIEEELENLKRTKERLDSEVTGLKVEAERKMAVEQELERMRRMKEGLEKEMSIVEEERRKKKELEEEFQKVKDNRLLLEKEIEKLKNEKARREEIERELQNIKNSKQQLESQIINLKEETDKRKELEQTLQTLHQSNDHYQKEMDLILQNATHMGSEREAKLEQLLNSAKDNSNLLQNEIENLRKESEKKRQVEAELDKVKNACANLTSEVETLHREAEKQRSLREELEKVQAAKEKLMSEMEAFQKEHERRLQLEAELEELKEIKNRFASEVDSLKSQQQQLNNEKQEHTEIPPEVVKETQKTKEENEILSITVKKQKEKISKLKEKNRRLSKNKKALPLLKMSPQKSPQDDLHQRIRPKRFKSACVLGADTNPVAMELIQTLRAVDIRVVAFVRPNHNVHDLHLLGATTARGAIDNLDDLMSAMTDCDVVFHCAFQTTGDTYQHFSVNVNGATTTVQAAKLAKCKKLVVLSTAEVVVGNIPLDVTYAIDESIKLSIERTESLFAKSMLMAEHAILKATKPKSETAQQPPETPEKDSEGEYTLQVAVIRPSWVWGKMDAKLNKILEAVKTGKFTWVNGGTYLYSTCYISNVVEGLLLAAEYARRGIYYVSDPYPISFKEFITKVAATQNVDCSRVPSMSTWYGSAVSWFQKTTGASPYAEISLDAVLTRTFVISDKKARSKLGYKSLVSFEKALDIIRDQFISNLKTPRTESLQQRGWVVM
;
A
#
# COMPACT_ATOMS: atom_id res chain seq x y z
N MET A 1 -84.17 -129.69 -40.36
CA MET A 1 -84.30 -128.81 -41.56
C MET A 1 -84.63 -127.37 -41.21
N GLU A 2 -85.87 -126.95 -40.91
CA GLU A 2 -86.18 -125.52 -40.64
C GLU A 2 -85.42 -124.95 -39.42
N VAL A 3 -85.35 -125.69 -38.32
CA VAL A 3 -84.61 -125.28 -37.11
C VAL A 3 -83.09 -125.18 -37.37
N GLU A 4 -82.54 -126.02 -38.27
CA GLU A 4 -81.12 -125.99 -38.60
C GLU A 4 -80.78 -124.79 -39.50
N GLU A 5 -81.66 -124.40 -40.42
CA GLU A 5 -81.49 -123.19 -41.21
C GLU A 5 -81.57 -121.93 -40.33
N GLU A 6 -82.51 -121.89 -39.38
CA GLU A 6 -82.65 -120.74 -38.48
C GLU A 6 -81.44 -120.63 -37.55
N LEU A 7 -80.97 -121.76 -37.00
CA LEU A 7 -79.74 -121.84 -36.20
C LEU A 7 -78.53 -121.37 -37.01
N HIS A 8 -78.42 -121.77 -38.28
CA HIS A 8 -77.33 -121.36 -39.16
C HIS A 8 -77.37 -119.85 -39.42
N ARG A 9 -78.55 -119.26 -39.69
CA ARG A 9 -78.71 -117.80 -39.86
C ARG A 9 -78.34 -117.03 -38.60
N THR A 10 -78.78 -117.47 -37.42
CA THR A 10 -78.38 -116.83 -36.15
C THR A 10 -76.88 -116.97 -35.87
N ARG A 11 -76.28 -118.12 -36.20
CA ARG A 11 -74.84 -118.33 -36.03
C ARG A 11 -74.04 -117.42 -36.95
N THR A 12 -74.43 -117.30 -38.21
CA THR A 12 -73.77 -116.40 -39.18
C THR A 12 -73.92 -114.94 -38.75
N ARG A 13 -75.09 -114.54 -38.22
CA ARG A 13 -75.30 -113.18 -37.68
C ARG A 13 -74.44 -112.91 -36.46
N LEU A 14 -74.37 -113.85 -35.50
CA LEU A 14 -73.54 -113.70 -34.31
C LEU A 14 -72.05 -113.68 -34.64
N VAL A 15 -71.61 -114.46 -35.64
CA VAL A 15 -70.22 -114.42 -36.14
C VAL A 15 -69.94 -113.06 -36.77
N ALA A 16 -70.85 -112.51 -37.59
CA ALA A 16 -70.68 -111.18 -38.18
C ALA A 16 -70.69 -110.06 -37.12
N GLU A 17 -71.55 -110.14 -36.10
CA GLU A 17 -71.56 -109.18 -34.97
C GLU A 17 -70.29 -109.30 -34.12
N LEU A 18 -69.78 -110.51 -33.88
CA LEU A 18 -68.50 -110.73 -33.20
C LEU A 18 -67.33 -110.17 -34.01
N GLU A 19 -67.29 -110.40 -35.33
CA GLU A 19 -66.27 -109.81 -36.22
C GLU A 19 -66.34 -108.28 -36.23
N ALA A 20 -67.54 -107.69 -36.25
CA ALA A 20 -67.71 -106.24 -36.16
C ALA A 20 -67.23 -105.67 -34.81
N ILE A 21 -67.51 -106.36 -33.70
CA ILE A 21 -67.03 -105.96 -32.37
C ILE A 21 -65.50 -106.13 -32.28
N GLN A 22 -64.95 -107.19 -32.85
CA GLN A 22 -63.51 -107.43 -32.90
C GLN A 22 -62.79 -106.30 -33.67
N ASN A 23 -63.31 -105.93 -34.84
CA ASN A 23 -62.77 -104.83 -35.65
C ASN A 23 -62.88 -103.48 -34.92
N SER A 24 -64.00 -103.23 -34.22
CA SER A 24 -64.17 -102.01 -33.42
C SER A 24 -63.20 -101.98 -32.24
N LYS A 25 -62.93 -103.12 -31.60
CA LYS A 25 -61.96 -103.24 -30.51
C LYS A 25 -60.54 -102.97 -31.01
N GLU A 26 -60.16 -103.52 -32.16
CA GLU A 26 -58.85 -103.28 -32.77
C GLU A 26 -58.67 -101.80 -33.14
N THR A 27 -59.71 -101.17 -33.68
CA THR A 27 -59.68 -99.72 -34.02
C THR A 27 -59.52 -98.85 -32.76
N LEU A 28 -60.24 -99.15 -31.68
CA LEU A 28 -60.12 -98.43 -30.42
C LEU A 28 -58.74 -98.67 -29.76
N GLN A 29 -58.21 -99.88 -29.86
CA GLN A 29 -56.87 -100.19 -29.35
C GLN A 29 -55.80 -99.37 -30.09
N GLN A 30 -55.90 -99.26 -31.42
CA GLN A 30 -55.01 -98.40 -32.21
C GLN A 30 -55.10 -96.92 -31.80
N GLN A 31 -56.31 -96.40 -31.52
CA GLN A 31 -56.47 -95.02 -31.04
C GLN A 31 -55.87 -94.81 -29.64
N ILE A 32 -56.02 -95.78 -28.74
CA ILE A 32 -55.41 -95.74 -27.40
C ILE A 32 -53.89 -95.75 -27.49
N ASP A 33 -53.32 -96.56 -28.38
CA ASP A 33 -51.87 -96.64 -28.57
C ASP A 33 -51.30 -95.33 -29.14
N VAL A 34 -52.01 -94.68 -30.08
CA VAL A 34 -51.65 -93.35 -30.59
C VAL A 34 -51.67 -92.30 -29.46
N LEU A 35 -52.74 -92.28 -28.64
CA LEU A 35 -52.85 -91.34 -27.53
C LEU A 35 -51.79 -91.57 -26.45
N ARG A 36 -51.39 -92.83 -26.21
CA ARG A 36 -50.26 -93.14 -25.31
C ARG A 36 -48.97 -92.52 -25.83
N VAL A 37 -48.64 -92.71 -27.10
CA VAL A 37 -47.43 -92.13 -27.71
C VAL A 37 -47.45 -90.60 -27.66
N GLU A 38 -48.61 -89.96 -27.87
CA GLU A 38 -48.74 -88.50 -27.73
C GLU A 38 -48.57 -88.03 -26.27
N SER A 39 -49.10 -88.77 -25.30
CA SER A 39 -48.93 -88.46 -23.88
C SER A 39 -47.47 -88.55 -23.42
N GLU A 40 -46.72 -89.54 -23.93
CA GLU A 40 -45.28 -89.69 -23.63
C GLU A 40 -44.45 -88.57 -24.28
N LYS A 41 -44.80 -88.16 -25.50
CA LYS A 41 -44.17 -86.99 -26.15
C LYS A 41 -44.42 -85.70 -25.36
N LYS A 42 -45.65 -85.50 -24.87
CA LYS A 42 -46.00 -84.34 -24.07
C LYS A 42 -45.22 -84.31 -22.74
N ALA A 43 -45.10 -85.45 -22.06
CA ALA A 43 -44.31 -85.55 -20.83
C ALA A 43 -42.82 -85.21 -21.05
N LYS A 44 -42.23 -85.68 -22.15
CA LYS A 44 -40.85 -85.32 -22.52
C LYS A 44 -40.67 -83.83 -22.78
N ILE A 45 -41.62 -83.20 -23.47
CA ILE A 45 -41.59 -81.76 -23.75
C ILE A 45 -41.72 -80.96 -22.44
N GLU A 46 -42.58 -81.38 -21.52
CA GLU A 46 -42.74 -80.74 -20.21
C GLU A 46 -41.46 -80.87 -19.36
N GLU A 47 -40.79 -82.02 -19.40
CA GLU A 47 -39.49 -82.23 -18.74
C GLU A 47 -38.38 -81.35 -19.35
N GLU A 48 -38.29 -81.26 -20.69
CA GLU A 48 -37.35 -80.38 -21.38
C GLU A 48 -37.61 -78.90 -21.06
N LEU A 49 -38.87 -78.49 -20.99
CA LEU A 49 -39.27 -77.13 -20.65
C LEU A 49 -38.85 -76.78 -19.22
N GLU A 50 -39.02 -77.70 -18.28
CA GLU A 50 -38.63 -77.50 -16.87
C GLU A 50 -37.10 -77.44 -16.73
N ASN A 51 -36.37 -78.26 -17.46
CA ASN A 51 -34.91 -78.18 -17.54
C ASN A 51 -34.43 -76.85 -18.14
N LEU A 52 -35.09 -76.35 -19.20
CA LEU A 52 -34.78 -75.06 -19.81
C LEU A 52 -35.09 -73.87 -18.87
N LYS A 53 -36.15 -73.96 -18.06
CA LYS A 53 -36.42 -72.93 -17.04
C LYS A 53 -35.32 -72.89 -15.98
N ARG A 54 -34.89 -74.05 -15.48
CA ARG A 54 -33.80 -74.14 -14.50
C ARG A 54 -32.47 -73.60 -15.05
N THR A 55 -32.15 -73.89 -16.31
CA THR A 55 -30.92 -73.35 -16.93
C THR A 55 -31.02 -71.85 -17.15
N LYS A 56 -32.19 -71.32 -17.52
CA LYS A 56 -32.43 -69.88 -17.62
C LYS A 56 -32.25 -69.18 -16.28
N GLU A 57 -32.86 -69.70 -15.20
CA GLU A 57 -32.71 -69.13 -13.86
C GLU A 57 -31.25 -69.13 -13.38
N ARG A 58 -30.51 -70.20 -13.69
CA ARG A 58 -29.07 -70.27 -13.40
C ARG A 58 -28.29 -69.20 -14.16
N LEU A 59 -28.53 -69.05 -15.47
CA LEU A 59 -27.86 -68.04 -16.30
C LEU A 59 -28.21 -66.61 -15.86
N ASP A 60 -29.46 -66.34 -15.51
CA ASP A 60 -29.87 -65.03 -14.99
C ASP A 60 -29.13 -64.70 -13.68
N SER A 61 -28.93 -65.69 -12.80
CA SER A 61 -28.14 -65.52 -11.58
C SER A 61 -26.66 -65.23 -11.89
N GLU A 62 -26.05 -65.94 -12.83
CA GLU A 62 -24.65 -65.72 -13.24
C GLU A 62 -24.46 -64.33 -13.90
N VAL A 63 -25.40 -63.90 -14.75
CA VAL A 63 -25.38 -62.58 -15.38
C VAL A 63 -25.50 -61.47 -14.33
N THR A 64 -26.32 -61.64 -13.29
CA THR A 64 -26.39 -60.66 -12.19
C THR A 64 -25.09 -60.59 -11.39
N GLY A 65 -24.45 -61.74 -11.12
CA GLY A 65 -23.14 -61.79 -10.48
C GLY A 65 -22.05 -61.08 -11.29
N LEU A 66 -21.98 -61.34 -12.59
CA LEU A 66 -21.03 -60.70 -13.50
C LEU A 66 -21.26 -59.19 -13.64
N LYS A 67 -22.51 -58.71 -13.59
CA LYS A 67 -22.81 -57.26 -13.57
C LYS A 67 -22.26 -56.58 -12.32
N VAL A 68 -22.45 -57.18 -11.14
CA VAL A 68 -21.92 -56.65 -9.88
C VAL A 68 -20.38 -56.64 -9.88
N GLU A 69 -19.75 -57.66 -10.47
CA GLU A 69 -18.30 -57.72 -10.58
C GLU A 69 -17.75 -56.70 -11.59
N ALA A 70 -18.46 -56.44 -12.69
CA ALA A 70 -18.12 -55.39 -13.65
C ALA A 70 -18.25 -53.98 -13.03
N GLU A 71 -19.30 -53.72 -12.24
CA GLU A 71 -19.47 -52.46 -11.51
C GLU A 71 -18.35 -52.23 -10.48
N ARG A 72 -17.93 -53.30 -9.76
CA ARG A 72 -16.79 -53.23 -8.83
C ARG A 72 -15.48 -52.96 -9.56
N LYS A 73 -15.21 -53.59 -10.71
CA LYS A 73 -14.02 -53.31 -11.53
C LYS A 73 -14.01 -51.87 -12.03
N MET A 74 -15.15 -51.36 -12.48
CA MET A 74 -15.28 -49.98 -12.94
C MET A 74 -15.03 -48.96 -11.81
N ALA A 75 -15.50 -49.23 -10.59
CA ALA A 75 -15.21 -48.39 -9.42
C ALA A 75 -13.71 -48.38 -9.05
N VAL A 76 -13.05 -49.54 -9.13
CA VAL A 76 -11.61 -49.65 -8.88
C VAL A 76 -10.79 -48.95 -9.96
N GLU A 77 -11.18 -49.06 -11.24
CA GLU A 77 -10.54 -48.33 -12.34
C GLU A 77 -10.70 -46.80 -12.21
N GLN A 78 -11.87 -46.32 -11.80
CA GLN A 78 -12.08 -44.89 -11.54
C GLN A 78 -11.21 -44.38 -10.39
N GLU A 79 -11.02 -45.17 -9.33
CA GLU A 79 -10.17 -44.79 -8.21
C GLU A 79 -8.67 -44.89 -8.54
N LEU A 80 -8.26 -45.87 -9.37
CA LEU A 80 -6.91 -45.94 -9.96
C LEU A 80 -6.60 -44.72 -10.84
N GLU A 81 -7.58 -44.27 -11.64
CA GLU A 81 -7.43 -43.09 -12.49
C GLU A 81 -7.33 -41.80 -11.67
N ARG A 82 -8.10 -41.70 -10.57
CA ARG A 82 -7.91 -40.61 -9.58
C ARG A 82 -6.53 -40.63 -8.96
N MET A 83 -6.04 -41.80 -8.55
CA MET A 83 -4.70 -41.94 -7.98
C MET A 83 -3.59 -41.60 -8.98
N ARG A 84 -3.75 -41.94 -10.27
CA ARG A 84 -2.82 -41.52 -11.33
C ARG A 84 -2.76 -40.01 -11.50
N ARG A 85 -3.92 -39.34 -11.56
CA ARG A 85 -3.98 -37.86 -11.65
C ARG A 85 -3.36 -37.18 -10.43
N MET A 86 -3.56 -37.75 -9.24
CA MET A 86 -2.94 -37.24 -8.01
C MET A 86 -1.41 -37.42 -8.04
N LYS A 87 -0.92 -38.56 -8.54
CA LYS A 87 0.51 -38.82 -8.73
C LYS A 87 1.14 -37.83 -9.74
N GLU A 88 0.48 -37.59 -10.88
CA GLU A 88 0.94 -36.61 -11.87
C GLU A 88 0.96 -35.18 -11.33
N GLY A 89 -0.03 -34.83 -10.48
CA GLY A 89 -0.05 -33.55 -9.76
C GLY A 89 1.15 -33.40 -8.81
N LEU A 90 1.41 -34.43 -8.01
CA LEU A 90 2.54 -34.46 -7.08
C LEU A 90 3.91 -34.43 -7.79
N GLU A 91 4.04 -35.08 -8.94
CA GLU A 91 5.28 -35.04 -9.76
C GLU A 91 5.54 -33.63 -10.32
N LYS A 92 4.48 -32.91 -10.74
CA LYS A 92 4.60 -31.51 -11.16
C LYS A 92 4.99 -30.59 -10.00
N GLU A 93 4.38 -30.77 -8.82
CA GLU A 93 4.75 -30.00 -7.63
C GLU A 93 6.19 -30.26 -7.21
N MET A 94 6.66 -31.51 -7.26
CA MET A 94 8.08 -31.84 -7.01
C MET A 94 9.02 -31.14 -7.98
N SER A 95 8.70 -31.08 -9.28
CA SER A 95 9.52 -30.38 -10.27
C SER A 95 9.60 -28.88 -10.01
N ILE A 96 8.51 -28.25 -9.56
CA ILE A 96 8.48 -26.84 -9.18
C ILE A 96 9.38 -26.60 -7.95
N VAL A 97 9.30 -27.48 -6.95
CA VAL A 97 10.11 -27.40 -5.73
C VAL A 97 11.60 -27.57 -6.02
N GLU A 98 11.98 -28.44 -6.95
CA GLU A 98 13.38 -28.60 -7.38
C GLU A 98 13.92 -27.34 -8.07
N GLU A 99 13.09 -26.67 -8.87
CA GLU A 99 13.46 -25.40 -9.50
C GLU A 99 13.59 -24.26 -8.47
N GLU A 100 12.72 -24.22 -7.47
CA GLU A 100 12.82 -23.28 -6.34
C GLU A 100 14.07 -23.51 -5.50
N ARG A 101 14.49 -24.77 -5.29
CA ARG A 101 15.76 -25.11 -4.63
C ARG A 101 16.98 -24.63 -5.41
N ARG A 102 16.93 -24.66 -6.75
CA ARG A 102 18.02 -24.11 -7.58
C ARG A 102 18.11 -22.59 -7.43
N LYS A 103 16.97 -21.90 -7.53
CA LYS A 103 16.87 -20.44 -7.33
C LYS A 103 17.33 -20.02 -5.93
N LYS A 104 17.07 -20.84 -4.89
CA LYS A 104 17.57 -20.60 -3.52
C LYS A 104 19.09 -20.59 -3.44
N LYS A 105 19.78 -21.53 -4.10
CA LYS A 105 21.25 -21.57 -4.13
C LYS A 105 21.85 -20.36 -4.85
N GLU A 106 21.27 -19.98 -6.00
CA GLU A 106 21.69 -18.79 -6.75
C GLU A 106 21.53 -17.51 -5.89
N LEU A 107 20.42 -17.39 -5.16
CA LEU A 107 20.18 -16.28 -4.23
C LEU A 107 21.17 -16.26 -3.05
N GLU A 108 21.49 -17.41 -2.45
CA GLU A 108 22.45 -17.51 -1.34
C GLU A 108 23.86 -17.05 -1.75
N GLU A 109 24.28 -17.35 -2.98
CA GLU A 109 25.55 -16.87 -3.54
C GLU A 109 25.55 -15.35 -3.77
N GLU A 110 24.44 -14.77 -4.23
CA GLU A 110 24.30 -13.32 -4.37
C GLU A 110 24.30 -12.61 -3.01
N PHE A 111 23.62 -13.17 -2.01
CA PHE A 111 23.60 -12.62 -0.66
C PHE A 111 24.98 -12.57 -0.03
N GLN A 112 25.80 -13.60 -0.27
CA GLN A 112 27.18 -13.62 0.23
C GLN A 112 28.02 -12.50 -0.42
N LYS A 113 27.85 -12.23 -1.73
CA LYS A 113 28.52 -11.11 -2.41
C LYS A 113 28.08 -9.74 -1.85
N VAL A 114 26.80 -9.58 -1.56
CA VAL A 114 26.25 -8.35 -0.96
C VAL A 114 26.84 -8.11 0.43
N LYS A 115 26.98 -9.17 1.23
CA LYS A 115 27.58 -9.11 2.57
C LYS A 115 29.04 -8.67 2.53
N ASP A 116 29.82 -9.16 1.56
CA ASP A 116 31.22 -8.79 1.39
C ASP A 116 31.36 -7.31 0.95
N ASN A 117 30.48 -6.85 0.04
CA ASN A 117 30.42 -5.45 -0.37
C ASN A 117 30.05 -4.50 0.79
N ARG A 118 29.18 -4.94 1.70
CA ARG A 118 28.82 -4.17 2.91
C ARG A 118 30.04 -3.92 3.80
N LEU A 119 30.87 -4.95 4.00
CA LEU A 119 32.07 -4.85 4.83
C LEU A 119 33.09 -3.87 4.22
N LEU A 120 33.18 -3.82 2.89
CA LEU A 120 34.03 -2.86 2.18
C LEU A 120 33.53 -1.42 2.39
N LEU A 121 32.23 -1.19 2.22
CA LEU A 121 31.59 0.12 2.41
C LEU A 121 31.66 0.62 3.86
N GLU A 122 31.57 -0.27 4.84
CA GLU A 122 31.73 0.08 6.25
C GLU A 122 33.15 0.62 6.55
N LYS A 123 34.19 0.01 5.98
CA LYS A 123 35.58 0.50 6.07
C LYS A 123 35.76 1.85 5.38
N GLU A 124 35.11 2.07 4.23
CA GLU A 124 35.15 3.35 3.50
C GLU A 124 34.52 4.48 4.34
N ILE A 125 33.37 4.21 4.95
CA ILE A 125 32.66 5.18 5.80
C ILE A 125 33.46 5.55 7.04
N GLU A 126 34.16 4.60 7.63
CA GLU A 126 34.99 4.86 8.80
C GLU A 126 36.19 5.77 8.47
N LYS A 127 36.80 5.59 7.29
CA LYS A 127 37.80 6.55 6.77
C LYS A 127 37.21 7.95 6.59
N LEU A 128 36.02 8.04 6.00
CA LEU A 128 35.35 9.32 5.72
C LEU A 128 34.89 10.04 7.01
N LYS A 129 34.53 9.29 8.07
CA LYS A 129 34.24 9.86 9.40
C LYS A 129 35.49 10.48 10.04
N ASN A 130 36.64 9.81 9.95
CA ASN A 130 37.91 10.35 10.46
C ASN A 130 38.32 11.62 9.70
N GLU A 131 38.06 11.65 8.39
CA GLU A 131 38.30 12.84 7.57
C GLU A 131 37.36 14.00 7.93
N LYS A 132 36.08 13.71 8.24
CA LYS A 132 35.12 14.72 8.73
C LYS A 132 35.58 15.36 10.04
N ALA A 133 36.08 14.58 11.00
CA ALA A 133 36.57 15.11 12.27
C ALA A 133 37.75 16.08 12.07
N ARG A 134 38.66 15.77 11.13
CA ARG A 134 39.75 16.67 10.75
C ARG A 134 39.26 17.97 10.10
N ARG A 135 38.14 17.92 9.35
CA ARG A 135 37.52 19.11 8.73
C ARG A 135 36.91 20.06 9.78
N GLU A 136 36.25 19.52 10.81
CA GLU A 136 35.69 20.31 11.91
C GLU A 136 36.77 21.00 12.77
N GLU A 137 38.01 20.50 12.74
CA GLU A 137 39.17 21.15 13.36
C GLU A 137 39.68 22.33 12.51
N ILE A 138 39.82 22.14 11.19
CA ILE A 138 40.25 23.21 10.27
C ILE A 138 39.25 24.37 10.24
N GLU A 139 37.94 24.10 10.25
CA GLU A 139 36.92 25.17 10.29
C GLU A 139 37.01 26.02 11.57
N ARG A 140 37.36 25.40 12.71
CA ARG A 140 37.59 26.13 13.96
C ARG A 140 38.80 27.04 13.89
N GLU A 141 39.89 26.57 13.28
CA GLU A 141 41.10 27.39 13.06
C GLU A 141 40.81 28.58 12.12
N LEU A 142 40.05 28.34 11.03
CA LEU A 142 39.69 29.37 10.07
C LEU A 142 38.80 30.46 10.70
N GLN A 143 37.88 30.07 11.59
CA GLN A 143 37.07 31.02 12.34
C GLN A 143 37.92 31.86 13.32
N ASN A 144 38.92 31.26 13.97
CA ASN A 144 39.85 32.00 14.83
C ASN A 144 40.67 33.03 14.04
N ILE A 145 41.18 32.65 12.86
CA ILE A 145 41.92 33.57 11.97
C ILE A 145 41.02 34.73 11.53
N LYS A 146 39.74 34.46 11.20
CA LYS A 146 38.78 35.50 10.80
C LYS A 146 38.52 36.51 11.92
N ASN A 147 38.41 36.05 13.16
CA ASN A 147 38.25 36.93 14.32
C ASN A 147 39.49 37.82 14.52
N SER A 148 40.70 37.24 14.41
CA SER A 148 41.96 38.00 14.48
C SER A 148 42.08 39.06 13.37
N LYS A 149 41.64 38.74 12.15
CA LYS A 149 41.61 39.71 11.04
C LYS A 149 40.70 40.89 11.33
N GLN A 150 39.49 40.65 11.84
CA GLN A 150 38.57 41.74 12.22
C GLN A 150 39.16 42.64 13.32
N GLN A 151 39.87 42.05 14.28
CA GLN A 151 40.55 42.82 15.32
C GLN A 151 41.66 43.71 14.74
N LEU A 152 42.48 43.20 13.81
CA LEU A 152 43.50 43.99 13.13
C LEU A 152 42.90 45.11 12.26
N GLU A 153 41.80 44.84 11.55
CA GLU A 153 41.09 45.87 10.75
C GLU A 153 40.60 47.03 11.63
N SER A 154 40.08 46.73 12.84
CA SER A 154 39.67 47.76 13.80
C SER A 154 40.84 48.62 14.29
N GLN A 155 42.02 48.02 14.50
CA GLN A 155 43.22 48.75 14.90
C GLN A 155 43.72 49.67 13.78
N ILE A 156 43.64 49.23 12.52
CA ILE A 156 44.01 50.06 11.37
C ILE A 156 43.10 51.28 11.25
N ILE A 157 41.79 51.15 11.52
CA ILE A 157 40.85 52.28 11.51
C ILE A 157 41.24 53.32 12.56
N ASN A 158 41.51 52.90 13.80
CA ASN A 158 41.93 53.80 14.88
C ASN A 158 43.24 54.54 14.52
N LEU A 159 44.22 53.84 13.94
CA LEU A 159 45.48 54.46 13.52
C LEU A 159 45.29 55.47 12.38
N LYS A 160 44.34 55.24 11.47
CA LYS A 160 43.96 56.22 10.43
C LYS A 160 43.36 57.49 11.02
N GLU A 161 42.47 57.35 12.00
CA GLU A 161 41.89 58.51 12.69
C GLU A 161 42.94 59.34 13.43
N GLU A 162 43.94 58.69 14.06
CA GLU A 162 45.08 59.40 14.66
C GLU A 162 45.95 60.12 13.63
N THR A 163 46.13 59.55 12.44
CA THR A 163 46.92 60.20 11.37
C THR A 163 46.19 61.42 10.78
N ASP A 164 44.87 61.37 10.66
CA ASP A 164 44.09 62.52 10.17
C ASP A 164 44.06 63.68 11.18
N LYS A 165 43.90 63.40 12.48
CA LYS A 165 44.05 64.42 13.54
C LYS A 165 45.43 65.08 13.53
N ARG A 166 46.49 64.33 13.19
CA ARG A 166 47.86 64.87 13.09
C ARG A 166 48.07 65.78 11.87
N LYS A 167 47.42 65.52 10.74
CA LYS A 167 47.45 66.42 9.57
C LYS A 167 46.83 67.78 9.86
N GLU A 168 45.77 67.80 10.66
CA GLU A 168 45.12 69.03 11.13
C GLU A 168 46.07 69.85 12.02
N LEU A 169 46.84 69.18 12.89
CA LEU A 169 47.87 69.81 13.70
C LEU A 169 49.03 70.39 12.86
N GLU A 170 49.50 69.66 11.83
CA GLU A 170 50.57 70.12 10.91
C GLU A 170 50.14 71.39 10.15
N GLN A 171 48.88 71.49 9.72
CA GLN A 171 48.35 72.71 9.08
C GLN A 171 48.35 73.92 10.03
N THR A 172 48.07 73.67 11.31
CA THR A 172 48.08 74.70 12.36
C THR A 172 49.50 75.20 12.65
N LEU A 173 50.49 74.30 12.63
CA LEU A 173 51.91 74.64 12.74
C LEU A 173 52.40 75.48 11.56
N GLN A 174 51.94 75.18 10.35
CA GLN A 174 52.32 75.92 9.15
C GLN A 174 51.83 77.37 9.18
N THR A 175 50.64 77.61 9.73
CA THR A 175 50.09 78.96 9.93
C THR A 175 50.86 79.74 11.00
N LEU A 176 51.27 79.08 12.09
CA LEU A 176 52.13 79.68 13.11
C LEU A 176 53.51 80.09 12.56
N HIS A 177 54.13 79.24 11.73
CA HIS A 177 55.41 79.59 11.08
C HIS A 177 55.29 80.82 10.17
N GLN A 178 54.21 80.95 9.41
CA GLN A 178 53.96 82.13 8.58
C GLN A 178 53.80 83.41 9.42
N SER A 179 53.16 83.31 10.59
CA SER A 179 53.04 84.44 11.52
C SER A 179 54.40 84.81 12.12
N ASN A 180 55.24 83.83 12.44
CA ASN A 180 56.59 84.08 12.97
C ASN A 180 57.49 84.77 11.93
N ASP A 181 57.47 84.32 10.68
CA ASP A 181 58.21 84.97 9.59
C ASP A 181 57.74 86.42 9.34
N HIS A 182 56.46 86.71 9.58
CA HIS A 182 55.91 88.06 9.52
C HIS A 182 56.48 88.95 10.64
N TYR A 183 56.48 88.47 11.89
CA TYR A 183 57.07 89.20 13.02
C TYR A 183 58.58 89.40 12.86
N GLN A 184 59.30 88.42 12.30
CA GLN A 184 60.73 88.53 12.01
C GLN A 184 61.01 89.66 11.00
N LYS A 185 60.18 89.77 9.96
CA LYS A 185 60.28 90.84 8.95
C LYS A 185 59.94 92.22 9.51
N GLU A 186 58.95 92.32 10.40
CA GLU A 186 58.67 93.58 11.12
C GLU A 186 59.84 94.00 12.01
N MET A 187 60.46 93.04 12.72
CA MET A 187 61.63 93.28 13.55
C MET A 187 62.83 93.81 12.74
N ASP A 188 63.09 93.22 11.56
CA ASP A 188 64.16 93.67 10.66
C ASP A 188 63.90 95.09 10.10
N LEU A 189 62.63 95.43 9.84
CA LEU A 189 62.22 96.78 9.41
C LEU A 189 62.44 97.83 10.51
N ILE A 190 62.21 97.45 11.77
CA ILE A 190 62.45 98.31 12.94
C ILE A 190 63.95 98.50 13.18
N LEU A 191 64.76 97.46 12.95
CA LEU A 191 66.23 97.52 13.08
C LEU A 191 66.89 98.38 11.98
N GLN A 192 66.39 98.38 10.75
CA GLN A 192 66.91 99.25 9.68
C GLN A 192 66.65 100.74 9.91
N ASN A 193 65.59 101.10 10.62
CA ASN A 193 65.23 102.50 10.93
C ASN A 193 65.96 103.06 12.17
N ALA A 194 66.84 102.27 12.82
CA ALA A 194 67.44 102.61 14.11
C ALA A 194 68.90 103.11 14.02
N THR A 195 69.24 103.94 13.04
CA THR A 195 70.53 104.67 12.98
C THR A 195 70.38 106.14 13.36
N HIS A 196 69.96 106.44 14.60
CA HIS A 196 70.45 107.62 15.34
C HIS A 196 70.02 107.65 16.83
N MET A 197 71.03 107.74 17.69
CA MET A 197 71.10 108.41 19.01
C MET A 197 70.35 107.84 20.24
N GLY A 198 71.09 107.71 21.36
CA GLY A 198 70.63 108.10 22.72
C GLY A 198 70.49 107.00 23.79
N SER A 199 71.28 107.10 24.87
CA SER A 199 71.58 106.10 25.92
C SER A 199 70.48 105.70 26.93
N GLU A 200 69.19 105.87 26.60
CA GLU A 200 68.08 105.30 27.40
C GLU A 200 67.57 103.98 26.79
N ARG A 201 68.01 103.67 25.57
CA ARG A 201 67.61 102.49 24.80
C ARG A 201 68.38 101.22 25.19
N GLU A 202 69.62 101.31 25.68
CA GLU A 202 70.46 100.14 26.00
C GLU A 202 69.86 99.25 27.09
N ALA A 203 69.30 99.82 28.15
CA ALA A 203 68.65 99.03 29.21
C ALA A 203 67.36 98.33 28.74
N LYS A 204 66.60 98.97 27.83
CA LYS A 204 65.37 98.40 27.26
C LYS A 204 65.66 97.36 26.17
N LEU A 205 66.76 97.53 25.43
CA LEU A 205 67.31 96.57 24.49
C LEU A 205 67.89 95.34 25.22
N GLU A 206 68.56 95.50 26.36
CA GLU A 206 69.00 94.36 27.18
C GLU A 206 67.82 93.54 27.73
N GLN A 207 66.75 94.22 28.17
CA GLN A 207 65.54 93.54 28.64
C GLN A 207 64.82 92.79 27.51
N LEU A 208 64.71 93.40 26.32
CA LEU A 208 64.13 92.75 25.14
C LEU A 208 65.02 91.64 24.58
N LEU A 209 66.35 91.79 24.65
CA LEU A 209 67.31 90.78 24.21
C LEU A 209 67.27 89.56 25.12
N ASN A 210 67.11 89.75 26.44
CA ASN A 210 66.94 88.63 27.37
C ASN A 210 65.58 87.94 27.18
N SER A 211 64.50 88.68 26.98
CA SER A 211 63.18 88.09 26.64
C SER A 211 63.20 87.35 25.29
N ALA A 212 63.92 87.87 24.28
CA ALA A 212 64.07 87.20 23.00
C ALA A 212 64.95 85.94 23.10
N LYS A 213 65.98 85.94 23.96
CA LYS A 213 66.78 84.75 24.26
C LYS A 213 65.97 83.68 24.99
N ASP A 214 65.13 84.06 25.93
CA ASP A 214 64.24 83.12 26.64
C ASP A 214 63.21 82.51 25.68
N ASN A 215 62.62 83.30 24.79
CA ASN A 215 61.71 82.80 23.76
C ASN A 215 62.42 81.90 22.73
N SER A 216 63.67 82.23 22.36
CA SER A 216 64.49 81.39 21.47
C SER A 216 64.81 80.03 22.11
N ASN A 217 65.13 80.02 23.41
CA ASN A 217 65.37 78.78 24.15
C ASN A 217 64.08 77.94 24.29
N LEU A 218 62.93 78.58 24.50
CA LEU A 218 61.64 77.91 24.52
C LEU A 218 61.32 77.26 23.16
N LEU A 219 61.51 78.00 22.07
CA LEU A 219 61.34 77.51 20.70
C LEU A 219 62.32 76.38 20.36
N GLN A 220 63.56 76.45 20.81
CA GLN A 220 64.53 75.35 20.62
C GLN A 220 64.10 74.08 21.34
N ASN A 221 63.61 74.18 22.58
CA ASN A 221 63.08 73.03 23.31
C ASN A 221 61.83 72.44 22.62
N GLU A 222 60.99 73.29 22.04
CA GLU A 222 59.79 72.85 21.34
C GLU A 222 60.11 72.18 19.99
N ILE A 223 61.11 72.70 19.25
CA ILE A 223 61.68 72.06 18.06
C ILE A 223 62.30 70.71 18.42
N GLU A 224 62.99 70.60 19.55
CA GLU A 224 63.60 69.34 19.98
C GLU A 224 62.56 68.30 20.40
N ASN A 225 61.46 68.72 21.03
CA ASN A 225 60.32 67.85 21.31
C ASN A 225 59.64 67.37 20.02
N LEU A 226 59.44 68.26 19.04
CA LEU A 226 58.87 67.90 17.74
C LEU A 226 59.79 66.96 16.95
N ARG A 227 61.12 67.11 17.05
CA ARG A 227 62.07 66.14 16.47
C ARG A 227 61.93 64.76 17.08
N LYS A 228 61.82 64.65 18.42
CA LYS A 228 61.54 63.37 19.09
C LYS A 228 60.20 62.77 18.65
N GLU A 229 59.21 63.60 18.37
CA GLU A 229 57.92 63.14 17.87
C GLU A 229 57.99 62.68 16.40
N SER A 230 58.82 63.31 15.57
CA SER A 230 59.13 62.86 14.21
C SER A 230 59.87 61.53 14.15
N GLU A 231 60.71 61.22 15.15
CA GLU A 231 61.36 59.91 15.26
C GLU A 231 60.36 58.81 15.64
N LYS A 232 59.39 59.13 16.50
CA LYS A 232 58.26 58.23 16.78
C LYS A 232 57.40 57.99 15.54
N LYS A 233 57.18 59.01 14.69
CA LYS A 233 56.50 58.88 13.39
C LYS A 233 57.18 57.84 12.49
N ARG A 234 58.51 57.88 12.38
CA ARG A 234 59.29 56.89 11.61
C ARG A 234 59.16 55.47 12.16
N GLN A 235 59.10 55.28 13.48
CA GLN A 235 58.91 53.96 14.08
C GLN A 235 57.52 53.39 13.78
N VAL A 236 56.47 54.21 13.87
CA VAL A 236 55.09 53.76 13.60
C VAL A 236 54.87 53.46 12.12
N GLU A 237 55.45 54.25 11.20
CA GLU A 237 55.41 53.97 9.76
C GLU A 237 56.09 52.64 9.43
N ALA A 238 57.22 52.32 10.08
CA ALA A 238 57.90 51.03 9.91
C ALA A 238 57.05 49.84 10.42
N GLU A 239 56.32 50.00 11.53
CA GLU A 239 55.39 48.97 12.03
C GLU A 239 54.16 48.81 11.13
N LEU A 240 53.63 49.91 10.58
CA LEU A 240 52.51 49.86 9.64
C LEU A 240 52.85 49.08 8.36
N ASP A 241 54.07 49.23 7.85
CA ASP A 241 54.51 48.48 6.67
C ASP A 241 54.75 46.99 6.98
N LYS A 242 55.18 46.64 8.21
CA LYS A 242 55.21 45.24 8.65
C LYS A 242 53.80 44.63 8.69
N VAL A 243 52.82 45.36 9.22
CA VAL A 243 51.42 44.90 9.29
C VAL A 243 50.80 44.75 7.90
N LYS A 244 51.06 45.67 6.96
CA LYS A 244 50.60 45.55 5.57
C LYS A 244 51.17 44.30 4.89
N ASN A 245 52.45 44.01 5.08
CA ASN A 245 53.07 42.81 4.53
C ASN A 245 52.49 41.52 5.16
N ALA A 246 52.18 41.53 6.45
CA ALA A 246 51.49 40.42 7.11
C ALA A 246 50.06 40.22 6.57
N CYS A 247 49.30 41.29 6.35
CA CYS A 247 47.97 41.23 5.74
C CYS A 247 48.00 40.69 4.30
N ALA A 248 49.02 41.05 3.51
CA ALA A 248 49.19 40.51 2.16
C ALA A 248 49.43 38.99 2.17
N ASN A 249 50.27 38.50 3.09
CA ASN A 249 50.52 37.06 3.26
C ASN A 249 49.27 36.31 3.77
N LEU A 250 48.52 36.88 4.72
CA LEU A 250 47.25 36.30 5.18
C LEU A 250 46.20 36.25 4.06
N THR A 251 46.21 37.19 3.13
CA THR A 251 45.25 37.21 2.02
C THR A 251 45.53 36.07 1.03
N SER A 252 46.80 35.80 0.71
CA SER A 252 47.16 34.67 -0.14
C SER A 252 46.86 33.32 0.51
N GLU A 253 47.02 33.22 1.84
CA GLU A 253 46.69 32.01 2.62
C GLU A 253 45.17 31.77 2.71
N VAL A 254 44.36 32.84 2.76
CA VAL A 254 42.89 32.72 2.69
C VAL A 254 42.42 32.26 1.30
N GLU A 255 43.09 32.70 0.23
CA GLU A 255 42.78 32.28 -1.14
C GLU A 255 43.12 30.79 -1.39
N THR A 256 44.23 30.30 -0.82
CA THR A 256 44.56 28.86 -0.91
C THR A 256 43.55 28.02 -0.13
N LEU A 257 43.16 28.45 1.07
CA LEU A 257 42.11 27.79 1.87
C LEU A 257 40.74 27.80 1.17
N HIS A 258 40.39 28.86 0.43
CA HIS A 258 39.15 28.90 -0.36
C HIS A 258 39.13 27.85 -1.48
N ARG A 259 40.25 27.68 -2.20
CA ARG A 259 40.36 26.62 -3.23
C ARG A 259 40.31 25.22 -2.61
N GLU A 260 40.86 25.05 -1.41
CA GLU A 260 40.76 23.80 -0.65
C GLU A 260 39.29 23.52 -0.24
N ALA A 261 38.56 24.55 0.20
CA ALA A 261 37.15 24.46 0.57
C ALA A 261 36.22 24.13 -0.62
N GLU A 262 36.51 24.62 -1.83
CA GLU A 262 35.78 24.25 -3.04
C GLU A 262 35.98 22.76 -3.40
N LYS A 263 37.20 22.24 -3.28
CA LYS A 263 37.46 20.79 -3.41
C LYS A 263 36.71 19.99 -2.35
N GLN A 264 36.63 20.48 -1.11
CA GLN A 264 35.88 19.83 -0.03
C GLN A 264 34.37 19.75 -0.31
N ARG A 265 33.81 20.72 -1.05
CA ARG A 265 32.41 20.71 -1.45
C ARG A 265 32.10 19.59 -2.45
N SER A 266 32.97 19.36 -3.43
CA SER A 266 32.79 18.26 -4.39
C SER A 266 32.89 16.88 -3.73
N LEU A 267 33.82 16.69 -2.77
CA LEU A 267 33.92 15.46 -1.99
C LEU A 267 32.69 15.21 -1.09
N ARG A 268 32.01 16.27 -0.63
CA ARG A 268 30.78 16.16 0.16
C ARG A 268 29.62 15.59 -0.66
N GLU A 269 29.51 16.02 -1.91
CA GLU A 269 28.51 15.49 -2.85
C GLU A 269 28.77 14.02 -3.20
N GLU A 270 30.02 13.58 -3.24
CA GLU A 270 30.36 12.16 -3.43
C GLU A 270 30.04 11.31 -2.19
N LEU A 271 30.30 11.82 -0.98
CA LEU A 271 29.96 11.16 0.28
C LEU A 271 28.45 10.94 0.42
N GLU A 272 27.64 11.92 0.07
CA GLU A 272 26.17 11.81 0.09
C GLU A 272 25.67 10.74 -0.88
N LYS A 273 26.27 10.63 -2.06
CA LYS A 273 25.95 9.56 -3.04
C LYS A 273 26.28 8.16 -2.50
N VAL A 274 27.43 8.01 -1.83
CA VAL A 274 27.84 6.73 -1.23
C VAL A 274 26.96 6.35 -0.04
N GLN A 275 26.54 7.32 0.78
CA GLN A 275 25.61 7.09 1.88
C GLN A 275 24.22 6.66 1.40
N ALA A 276 23.69 7.31 0.36
CA ALA A 276 22.44 6.91 -0.27
C ALA A 276 22.52 5.47 -0.85
N ALA A 277 23.65 5.11 -1.46
CA ALA A 277 23.88 3.75 -1.97
C ALA A 277 23.91 2.70 -0.83
N LYS A 278 24.49 3.04 0.33
CA LYS A 278 24.49 2.15 1.50
C LYS A 278 23.10 1.93 2.08
N GLU A 279 22.28 2.98 2.20
CA GLU A 279 20.91 2.86 2.72
C GLU A 279 20.06 1.96 1.83
N LYS A 280 20.24 2.08 0.51
CA LYS A 280 19.61 1.18 -0.47
C LYS A 280 20.03 -0.29 -0.29
N LEU A 281 21.34 -0.55 -0.19
CA LEU A 281 21.88 -1.90 0.04
C LEU A 281 21.42 -2.53 1.37
N MET A 282 21.31 -1.72 2.43
CA MET A 282 20.80 -2.16 3.73
C MET A 282 19.33 -2.56 3.65
N SER A 283 18.50 -1.77 2.94
CA SER A 283 17.09 -2.09 2.73
C SER A 283 16.90 -3.37 1.91
N GLU A 284 17.72 -3.59 0.88
CA GLU A 284 17.68 -4.81 0.06
C GLU A 284 18.07 -6.05 0.86
N MET A 285 19.08 -5.93 1.75
CA MET A 285 19.53 -7.01 2.62
C MET A 285 18.50 -7.37 3.71
N GLU A 286 17.80 -6.39 4.30
CA GLU A 286 16.71 -6.64 5.24
C GLU A 286 15.52 -7.35 4.58
N ALA A 287 15.19 -6.98 3.34
CA ALA A 287 14.16 -7.66 2.56
C ALA A 287 14.56 -9.12 2.28
N PHE A 288 15.82 -9.35 1.91
CA PHE A 288 16.35 -10.69 1.67
C PHE A 288 16.33 -11.57 2.93
N GLN A 289 16.68 -11.00 4.09
CA GLN A 289 16.71 -11.73 5.36
C GLN A 289 15.29 -12.17 5.80
N LYS A 290 14.28 -11.31 5.60
CA LYS A 290 12.87 -11.68 5.84
C LYS A 290 12.37 -12.78 4.89
N GLU A 291 12.81 -12.74 3.63
CA GLU A 291 12.46 -13.77 2.64
C GLU A 291 13.15 -15.12 2.98
N HIS A 292 14.39 -15.10 3.46
CA HIS A 292 15.10 -16.29 3.92
C HIS A 292 14.42 -16.93 5.15
N GLU A 293 13.99 -16.13 6.13
CA GLU A 293 13.23 -16.62 7.30
C GLU A 293 11.88 -17.24 6.91
N ARG A 294 11.17 -16.62 5.96
CA ARG A 294 9.91 -17.17 5.42
C ARG A 294 10.12 -18.52 4.72
N ARG A 295 11.23 -18.68 4.00
CA ARG A 295 11.57 -19.94 3.30
C ARG A 295 11.97 -21.05 4.27
N LEU A 296 12.63 -20.73 5.37
CA LEU A 296 12.92 -21.68 6.45
C LEU A 296 11.63 -22.23 7.10
N GLN A 297 10.61 -21.39 7.26
CA GLN A 297 9.29 -21.82 7.75
C GLN A 297 8.58 -22.76 6.75
N LEU A 298 8.63 -22.44 5.46
CA LEU A 298 8.08 -23.29 4.40
C LEU A 298 8.80 -24.64 4.28
N GLU A 299 10.13 -24.68 4.47
CA GLU A 299 10.89 -25.94 4.49
C GLU A 299 10.52 -26.83 5.68
N ALA A 300 10.23 -26.25 6.85
CA ALA A 300 9.75 -27.00 8.01
C ALA A 300 8.35 -27.60 7.75
N GLU A 301 7.43 -26.82 7.17
CA GLU A 301 6.09 -27.32 6.79
C GLU A 301 6.17 -28.42 5.72
N LEU A 302 7.10 -28.30 4.77
CA LEU A 302 7.28 -29.29 3.70
C LEU A 302 7.88 -30.61 4.23
N GLU A 303 8.72 -30.56 5.26
CA GLU A 303 9.25 -31.76 5.90
C GLU A 303 8.18 -32.48 6.74
N GLU A 304 7.30 -31.75 7.43
CA GLU A 304 6.11 -32.32 8.08
C GLU A 304 5.19 -33.02 7.07
N LEU A 305 4.97 -32.42 5.90
CA LEU A 305 4.15 -33.01 4.84
C LEU A 305 4.77 -34.26 4.21
N LYS A 306 6.10 -34.32 4.07
CA LYS A 306 6.80 -35.56 3.66
C LYS A 306 6.66 -36.66 4.70
N GLU A 307 6.72 -36.32 5.98
CA GLU A 307 6.55 -37.29 7.05
C GLU A 307 5.13 -37.89 7.02
N ILE A 308 4.12 -37.05 6.77
CA ILE A 308 2.73 -37.48 6.56
C ILE A 308 2.61 -38.37 5.31
N LYS A 309 3.22 -37.98 4.18
CA LYS A 309 3.25 -38.77 2.94
C LYS A 309 3.87 -40.16 3.16
N ASN A 310 4.98 -40.25 3.90
CA ASN A 310 5.66 -41.50 4.18
C ASN A 310 4.82 -42.42 5.09
N ARG A 311 4.10 -41.86 6.08
CA ARG A 311 3.14 -42.64 6.89
C ARG A 311 2.00 -43.20 6.03
N PHE A 312 1.42 -42.39 5.14
CA PHE A 312 0.37 -42.87 4.23
C PHE A 312 0.89 -43.93 3.24
N ALA A 313 2.11 -43.78 2.72
CA ALA A 313 2.72 -44.80 1.87
C ALA A 313 2.88 -46.14 2.61
N SER A 314 3.32 -46.10 3.88
CA SER A 314 3.45 -47.29 4.70
C SER A 314 2.10 -47.97 5.03
N GLU A 315 1.04 -47.18 5.25
CA GLU A 315 -0.32 -47.70 5.44
C GLU A 315 -0.87 -48.34 4.16
N VAL A 316 -0.62 -47.73 3.00
CA VAL A 316 -1.02 -48.28 1.70
C VAL A 316 -0.29 -49.58 1.38
N ASP A 317 1.00 -49.66 1.68
CA ASP A 317 1.78 -50.89 1.48
C ASP A 317 1.33 -51.99 2.46
N SER A 318 1.01 -51.63 3.71
CA SER A 318 0.41 -52.57 4.68
C SER A 318 -0.94 -53.12 4.20
N LEU A 319 -1.81 -52.25 3.67
CA LEU A 319 -3.11 -52.65 3.13
C LEU A 319 -2.97 -53.52 1.88
N LYS A 320 -1.99 -53.24 1.00
CA LYS A 320 -1.69 -54.10 -0.16
C LYS A 320 -1.17 -55.47 0.27
N SER A 321 -0.30 -55.55 1.27
CA SER A 321 0.18 -56.82 1.81
C SER A 321 -0.95 -57.64 2.45
N GLN A 322 -1.86 -56.99 3.20
CA GLN A 322 -3.05 -57.64 3.75
C GLN A 322 -4.00 -58.13 2.65
N GLN A 323 -4.18 -57.36 1.58
CA GLN A 323 -5.02 -57.75 0.45
C GLN A 323 -4.39 -58.90 -0.36
N GLN A 324 -3.06 -58.96 -0.43
CA GLN A 324 -2.33 -60.05 -1.06
C GLN A 324 -2.37 -61.33 -0.20
N GLN A 325 -2.32 -61.23 1.12
CA GLN A 325 -2.57 -62.35 2.04
C GLN A 325 -4.01 -62.87 1.92
N LEU A 326 -5.02 -61.99 1.90
CA LEU A 326 -6.43 -62.36 1.70
C LEU A 326 -6.72 -63.01 0.33
N ASN A 327 -5.92 -62.69 -0.70
CA ASN A 327 -6.03 -63.33 -2.01
C ASN A 327 -5.31 -64.69 -2.06
N ASN A 328 -4.19 -64.84 -1.35
CA ASN A 328 -3.49 -66.12 -1.22
C ASN A 328 -4.30 -67.12 -0.35
N GLU A 329 -4.93 -66.65 0.74
CA GLU A 329 -5.83 -67.44 1.60
C GLU A 329 -7.13 -67.87 0.91
N LYS A 330 -7.49 -67.28 -0.24
CA LYS A 330 -8.62 -67.72 -1.07
C LYS A 330 -8.27 -68.79 -2.10
N GLN A 331 -6.98 -69.09 -2.30
CA GLN A 331 -6.53 -70.11 -3.25
C GLN A 331 -6.08 -71.42 -2.60
N GLU A 332 -5.86 -71.46 -1.28
CA GLU A 332 -5.53 -72.69 -0.56
C GLU A 332 -6.60 -73.04 0.49
N HIS A 333 -7.40 -74.04 0.12
CA HIS A 333 -8.13 -74.98 0.98
C HIS A 333 -9.21 -74.51 1.97
N THR A 334 -10.40 -75.08 1.69
CA THR A 334 -11.27 -75.82 2.60
C THR A 334 -10.79 -76.04 4.04
N GLU A 335 -11.78 -75.91 4.94
CA GLU A 335 -11.81 -76.31 6.35
C GLU A 335 -11.36 -75.26 7.38
N ILE A 336 -12.31 -74.99 8.29
CA ILE A 336 -12.22 -74.08 9.42
C ILE A 336 -11.68 -74.88 10.62
N PRO A 337 -10.59 -74.42 11.28
CA PRO A 337 -10.35 -74.76 12.68
C PRO A 337 -10.21 -73.52 13.59
N PRO A 338 -10.34 -73.73 14.92
CA PRO A 338 -10.86 -72.71 15.84
C PRO A 338 -9.75 -71.91 16.52
N GLU A 339 -9.16 -70.93 15.82
CA GLU A 339 -8.32 -69.90 16.46
C GLU A 339 -8.71 -68.45 16.12
N VAL A 340 -9.74 -68.26 15.28
CA VAL A 340 -10.24 -66.94 14.84
C VAL A 340 -10.96 -66.15 15.95
N VAL A 341 -11.14 -66.71 17.15
CA VAL A 341 -11.89 -66.08 18.25
C VAL A 341 -11.05 -65.06 19.04
N LYS A 342 -9.71 -65.10 19.01
CA LYS A 342 -8.89 -64.11 19.74
C LYS A 342 -8.57 -62.84 18.94
N GLU A 343 -8.50 -62.90 17.62
CA GLU A 343 -8.18 -61.73 16.78
C GLU A 343 -9.40 -60.87 16.40
N THR A 344 -10.60 -61.47 16.39
CA THR A 344 -11.88 -60.74 16.29
C THR A 344 -12.24 -59.98 17.58
N GLN A 345 -11.61 -60.32 18.70
CA GLN A 345 -11.82 -59.65 19.98
C GLN A 345 -10.96 -58.38 20.10
N LYS A 346 -9.74 -58.39 19.57
CA LYS A 346 -8.84 -57.23 19.53
C LYS A 346 -9.29 -56.15 18.54
N THR A 347 -9.81 -56.55 17.38
CA THR A 347 -10.44 -55.62 16.41
C THR A 347 -11.80 -55.08 16.88
N LYS A 348 -12.49 -55.79 17.79
CA LYS A 348 -13.68 -55.26 18.49
C LYS A 348 -13.30 -54.20 19.52
N GLU A 349 -12.25 -54.43 20.30
CA GLU A 349 -11.75 -53.47 21.31
C GLU A 349 -11.22 -52.18 20.65
N GLU A 350 -10.51 -52.27 19.53
CA GLU A 350 -10.02 -51.08 18.79
C GLU A 350 -11.17 -50.28 18.15
N ASN A 351 -12.20 -50.96 17.62
CA ASN A 351 -13.42 -50.28 17.14
C ASN A 351 -14.26 -49.70 18.28
N GLU A 352 -14.26 -50.32 19.46
CA GLU A 352 -14.96 -49.82 20.64
C GLU A 352 -14.29 -48.56 21.19
N ILE A 353 -12.95 -48.50 21.22
CA ILE A 353 -12.17 -47.32 21.61
C ILE A 353 -12.39 -46.15 20.62
N LEU A 354 -12.41 -46.43 19.31
CA LEU A 354 -12.77 -45.43 18.29
C LEU A 354 -14.22 -44.93 18.47
N SER A 355 -15.16 -45.83 18.77
CA SER A 355 -16.56 -45.47 19.01
C SER A 355 -16.72 -44.59 20.26
N ILE A 356 -16.00 -44.89 21.35
CA ILE A 356 -16.01 -44.13 22.60
C ILE A 356 -15.38 -42.75 22.41
N THR A 357 -14.33 -42.67 21.59
CA THR A 357 -13.66 -41.40 21.26
C THR A 357 -14.56 -40.50 20.42
N VAL A 358 -15.23 -41.05 19.41
CA VAL A 358 -16.24 -40.34 18.61
C VAL A 358 -17.44 -39.92 19.47
N LYS A 359 -17.87 -40.76 20.42
CA LYS A 359 -18.97 -40.45 21.35
C LYS A 359 -18.60 -39.31 22.30
N LYS A 360 -17.38 -39.33 22.87
CA LYS A 360 -16.84 -38.23 23.71
C LYS A 360 -16.70 -36.93 22.92
N GLN A 361 -16.28 -36.98 21.66
CA GLN A 361 -16.20 -35.78 20.81
C GLN A 361 -17.59 -35.23 20.48
N LYS A 362 -18.57 -36.09 20.16
CA LYS A 362 -19.98 -35.68 19.96
C LYS A 362 -20.60 -35.07 21.22
N GLU A 363 -20.29 -35.61 22.39
CA GLU A 363 -20.78 -35.09 23.67
C GLU A 363 -20.14 -33.74 24.01
N LYS A 364 -18.86 -33.54 23.70
CA LYS A 364 -18.16 -32.25 23.84
C LYS A 364 -18.75 -31.19 22.91
N ILE A 365 -19.07 -31.56 21.67
CA ILE A 365 -19.77 -30.70 20.70
C ILE A 365 -21.19 -30.36 21.18
N SER A 366 -21.91 -31.33 21.77
CA SER A 366 -23.25 -31.11 22.34
C SER A 366 -23.21 -30.15 23.53
N LYS A 367 -22.26 -30.33 24.46
CA LYS A 367 -22.04 -29.42 25.61
C LYS A 367 -21.65 -28.02 25.16
N LEU A 368 -20.87 -27.88 24.08
CA LEU A 368 -20.54 -26.58 23.47
C LEU A 368 -21.76 -25.91 22.80
N LYS A 369 -22.61 -26.68 22.11
CA LYS A 369 -23.88 -26.18 21.55
C LYS A 369 -24.85 -25.73 22.64
N GLU A 370 -24.92 -26.47 23.74
CA GLU A 370 -25.77 -26.09 24.87
C GLU A 370 -25.22 -24.89 25.64
N LYS A 371 -23.88 -24.77 25.78
CA LYS A 371 -23.24 -23.57 26.32
C LYS A 371 -23.52 -22.34 25.45
N ASN A 372 -23.50 -22.48 24.13
CA ASN A 372 -23.89 -21.42 23.19
C ASN A 372 -25.39 -21.06 23.29
N ARG A 373 -26.26 -22.05 23.48
CA ARG A 373 -27.71 -21.84 23.68
C ARG A 373 -28.05 -21.18 25.02
N ARG A 374 -27.22 -21.40 26.05
CA ARG A 374 -27.33 -20.71 27.36
C ARG A 374 -26.80 -19.27 27.27
N LEU A 375 -25.74 -19.05 26.51
CA LEU A 375 -25.21 -17.71 26.23
C LEU A 375 -26.20 -16.86 25.41
N SER A 376 -26.99 -17.46 24.50
CA SER A 376 -28.02 -16.72 23.76
C SER A 376 -29.30 -16.40 24.56
N LYS A 377 -29.48 -17.01 25.74
CA LYS A 377 -30.65 -16.78 26.62
C LYS A 377 -30.46 -15.68 27.66
N ASN A 378 -29.24 -15.16 27.86
CA ASN A 378 -29.02 -13.98 28.69
C ASN A 378 -29.40 -12.71 27.92
N LYS A 379 -30.69 -12.35 28.04
CA LYS A 379 -31.29 -11.11 27.54
C LYS A 379 -30.57 -9.88 28.09
N LYS A 380 -29.76 -9.22 27.25
CA LYS A 380 -29.67 -7.75 27.07
C LYS A 380 -29.10 -7.49 25.67
N ALA A 381 -29.85 -7.86 24.63
CA ALA A 381 -29.57 -7.44 23.26
C ALA A 381 -30.69 -6.46 22.84
N LEU A 382 -30.28 -5.29 22.36
CA LEU A 382 -31.14 -4.28 21.74
C LEU A 382 -31.97 -4.90 20.60
N PRO A 383 -33.17 -4.35 20.29
CA PRO A 383 -34.10 -4.98 19.37
C PRO A 383 -33.52 -5.03 17.95
N LEU A 384 -33.34 -6.24 17.44
CA LEU A 384 -33.14 -6.51 16.01
C LEU A 384 -34.40 -6.02 15.26
N LEU A 385 -34.24 -4.95 14.49
CA LEU A 385 -35.24 -4.52 13.51
C LEU A 385 -35.49 -5.68 12.53
N LYS A 386 -36.77 -6.03 12.37
CA LYS A 386 -37.24 -7.01 11.39
C LYS A 386 -36.83 -6.55 10.00
N MET A 387 -36.04 -7.37 9.30
CA MET A 387 -35.68 -7.18 7.91
C MET A 387 -36.86 -7.59 7.01
N SER A 388 -37.25 -6.69 6.11
CA SER A 388 -37.92 -7.05 4.87
C SER A 388 -36.85 -7.23 3.79
N PRO A 389 -36.98 -8.19 2.85
CA PRO A 389 -36.00 -8.34 1.77
C PRO A 389 -36.17 -7.17 0.79
N GLN A 390 -35.24 -6.21 0.82
CA GLN A 390 -35.07 -5.22 -0.25
C GLN A 390 -33.94 -5.64 -1.19
N LYS A 391 -34.09 -5.26 -2.46
CA LYS A 391 -33.15 -5.49 -3.57
C LYS A 391 -31.72 -5.02 -3.25
N SER A 392 -30.74 -5.58 -3.96
CA SER A 392 -29.32 -5.36 -3.68
C SER A 392 -28.93 -3.87 -3.81
N PRO A 393 -28.12 -3.31 -2.89
CA PRO A 393 -27.74 -1.89 -2.87
C PRO A 393 -26.95 -1.39 -4.09
N GLN A 394 -26.21 -2.28 -4.76
CA GLN A 394 -25.40 -1.96 -5.95
C GLN A 394 -26.27 -1.59 -7.15
N ASP A 395 -27.48 -2.17 -7.25
CA ASP A 395 -28.40 -1.94 -8.37
C ASP A 395 -28.89 -0.46 -8.47
N ASP A 396 -28.93 0.29 -7.37
CA ASP A 396 -29.39 1.70 -7.36
C ASP A 396 -28.34 2.70 -7.87
N LEU A 397 -27.04 2.42 -7.67
CA LEU A 397 -25.95 3.32 -8.08
C LEU A 397 -25.79 3.29 -9.60
N HIS A 398 -25.77 2.08 -10.17
CA HIS A 398 -25.60 1.83 -11.61
C HIS A 398 -26.79 2.36 -12.43
N GLN A 399 -27.99 2.42 -11.86
CA GLN A 399 -29.19 2.92 -12.54
C GLN A 399 -29.28 4.45 -12.59
N ARG A 400 -28.65 5.17 -11.65
CA ARG A 400 -28.81 6.64 -11.54
C ARG A 400 -27.74 7.45 -12.26
N ILE A 401 -26.53 6.92 -12.42
CA ILE A 401 -25.43 7.63 -13.12
C ILE A 401 -24.93 6.75 -14.25
N ARG A 402 -25.64 6.80 -15.38
CA ARG A 402 -25.18 6.24 -16.65
C ARG A 402 -24.53 7.38 -17.44
N PRO A 403 -23.18 7.44 -17.55
CA PRO A 403 -22.52 8.48 -18.30
C PRO A 403 -23.01 8.52 -19.75
N LYS A 404 -23.27 9.71 -20.28
CA LYS A 404 -23.73 9.88 -21.68
C LYS A 404 -22.65 10.53 -22.55
N ARG A 405 -21.68 11.22 -21.95
CA ARG A 405 -20.67 12.02 -22.66
C ARG A 405 -19.35 11.28 -22.93
N PHE A 406 -19.17 10.07 -22.41
CA PHE A 406 -18.02 9.23 -22.69
C PHE A 406 -18.40 7.74 -22.75
N LYS A 407 -17.62 6.96 -23.49
CA LYS A 407 -17.80 5.50 -23.66
C LYS A 407 -16.57 4.69 -23.27
N SER A 408 -15.42 5.36 -23.09
CA SER A 408 -14.18 4.73 -22.63
C SER A 408 -13.49 5.53 -21.53
N ALA A 409 -12.89 4.82 -20.57
CA ALA A 409 -12.17 5.41 -19.47
C ALA A 409 -10.86 4.68 -19.17
N CYS A 410 -9.79 5.42 -18.89
CA CYS A 410 -8.57 4.91 -18.30
C CYS A 410 -8.58 5.22 -16.80
N VAL A 411 -8.39 4.21 -15.94
CA VAL A 411 -8.39 4.38 -14.48
C VAL A 411 -6.99 4.07 -13.95
N LEU A 412 -6.32 5.08 -13.41
CA LEU A 412 -4.99 4.97 -12.82
C LEU A 412 -5.11 4.64 -11.32
N GLY A 413 -4.28 3.74 -10.81
CA GLY A 413 -4.29 3.31 -9.40
C GLY A 413 -5.28 2.18 -9.12
N ALA A 414 -5.65 1.41 -10.14
CA ALA A 414 -6.59 0.30 -10.08
C ALA A 414 -6.12 -0.86 -9.16
N ASP A 415 -4.83 -0.90 -8.85
CA ASP A 415 -4.17 -1.95 -8.08
C ASP A 415 -4.05 -1.68 -6.58
N THR A 416 -4.18 -0.41 -6.17
CA THR A 416 -3.89 0.01 -4.79
C THR A 416 -4.99 0.85 -4.15
N ASN A 417 -5.84 1.48 -4.96
CA ASN A 417 -6.85 2.39 -4.45
C ASN A 417 -8.25 1.75 -4.48
N PRO A 418 -8.89 1.54 -3.31
CA PRO A 418 -10.26 1.03 -3.26
C PRO A 418 -11.27 1.87 -4.06
N VAL A 419 -11.08 3.20 -4.10
CA VAL A 419 -11.96 4.09 -4.89
C VAL A 419 -11.86 3.78 -6.38
N ALA A 420 -10.66 3.46 -6.87
CA ALA A 420 -10.46 3.06 -8.25
C ALA A 420 -11.16 1.73 -8.55
N MET A 421 -11.11 0.76 -7.64
CA MET A 421 -11.80 -0.53 -7.81
C MET A 421 -13.33 -0.35 -7.86
N GLU A 422 -13.90 0.40 -6.92
CA GLU A 422 -15.35 0.72 -6.90
C GLU A 422 -15.78 1.49 -8.17
N LEU A 423 -14.92 2.40 -8.65
CA LEU A 423 -15.14 3.15 -9.89
C LEU A 423 -15.14 2.21 -11.10
N ILE A 424 -14.19 1.28 -11.20
CA ILE A 424 -14.10 0.30 -12.30
C ILE A 424 -15.34 -0.58 -12.31
N GLN A 425 -15.73 -1.12 -11.15
CA GLN A 425 -16.97 -1.89 -11.01
C GLN A 425 -18.19 -1.08 -11.48
N THR A 426 -18.28 0.20 -11.07
CA THR A 426 -19.40 1.07 -11.44
C THR A 426 -19.44 1.37 -12.93
N LEU A 427 -18.30 1.66 -13.56
CA LEU A 427 -18.19 1.93 -14.99
C LEU A 427 -18.55 0.69 -15.83
N ARG A 428 -18.06 -0.50 -15.43
CA ARG A 428 -18.32 -1.75 -16.15
C ARG A 428 -19.78 -2.18 -16.04
N ALA A 429 -20.43 -1.95 -14.90
CA ALA A 429 -21.86 -2.23 -14.72
C ALA A 429 -22.78 -1.41 -15.65
N VAL A 430 -22.30 -0.27 -16.17
CA VAL A 430 -23.04 0.58 -17.13
C VAL A 430 -22.48 0.50 -18.56
N ASP A 431 -21.67 -0.53 -18.84
CA ASP A 431 -21.08 -0.85 -20.14
C ASP A 431 -20.12 0.22 -20.71
N ILE A 432 -19.38 0.90 -19.82
CA ILE A 432 -18.26 1.76 -20.24
C ILE A 432 -17.01 0.90 -20.39
N ARG A 433 -16.29 1.05 -21.50
CA ARG A 433 -15.02 0.34 -21.73
C ARG A 433 -13.94 0.90 -20.80
N VAL A 434 -13.31 0.06 -19.99
CA VAL A 434 -12.34 0.49 -18.98
C VAL A 434 -10.98 -0.13 -19.24
N VAL A 435 -9.94 0.72 -19.29
CA VAL A 435 -8.54 0.33 -19.18
C VAL A 435 -8.09 0.61 -17.74
N ALA A 436 -7.81 -0.45 -16.98
CA ALA A 436 -7.26 -0.36 -15.63
C ALA A 436 -5.72 -0.34 -15.70
N PHE A 437 -5.11 0.78 -15.33
CA PHE A 437 -3.65 0.91 -15.30
C PHE A 437 -3.13 0.47 -13.93
N VAL A 438 -2.21 -0.50 -13.95
CA VAL A 438 -1.65 -1.15 -12.76
C VAL A 438 -0.13 -1.21 -12.82
N ARG A 439 0.52 -1.39 -11.67
CA ARG A 439 1.98 -1.61 -11.62
C ARG A 439 2.38 -2.93 -12.30
N PRO A 440 3.63 -3.06 -12.82
CA PRO A 440 4.05 -4.19 -13.65
C PRO A 440 3.80 -5.58 -13.08
N ASN A 441 3.85 -5.75 -11.76
CA ASN A 441 3.74 -7.06 -11.10
C ASN A 441 2.40 -7.29 -10.38
N HIS A 442 1.39 -6.44 -10.59
CA HIS A 442 0.12 -6.58 -9.88
C HIS A 442 -0.73 -7.75 -10.41
N ASN A 443 -1.50 -8.40 -9.54
CA ASN A 443 -2.48 -9.41 -9.95
C ASN A 443 -3.73 -8.72 -10.53
N VAL A 444 -4.11 -9.10 -11.75
CA VAL A 444 -5.21 -8.46 -12.51
C VAL A 444 -6.48 -9.30 -12.56
N HIS A 445 -6.52 -10.44 -11.86
CA HIS A 445 -7.64 -11.39 -11.93
C HIS A 445 -8.98 -10.72 -11.63
N ASP A 446 -9.09 -9.98 -10.52
CA ASP A 446 -10.33 -9.30 -10.13
C ASP A 446 -10.74 -8.21 -11.13
N LEU A 447 -9.77 -7.51 -11.73
CA LEU A 447 -10.02 -6.50 -12.76
C LEU A 447 -10.60 -7.13 -14.04
N HIS A 448 -10.08 -8.31 -14.44
CA HIS A 448 -10.61 -9.06 -15.57
C HIS A 448 -11.99 -9.65 -15.28
N LEU A 449 -12.25 -10.10 -14.05
CA LEU A 449 -13.58 -10.56 -13.64
C LEU A 449 -14.63 -9.44 -13.70
N LEU A 450 -14.23 -8.19 -13.42
CA LEU A 450 -15.07 -7.00 -13.62
C LEU A 450 -15.23 -6.62 -15.11
N GLY A 451 -14.50 -7.27 -16.01
CA GLY A 451 -14.53 -7.01 -17.45
C GLY A 451 -13.71 -5.79 -17.89
N ALA A 452 -12.77 -5.31 -17.07
CA ALA A 452 -11.81 -4.28 -17.48
C ALA A 452 -10.64 -4.89 -18.26
N THR A 453 -10.13 -4.18 -19.26
CA THR A 453 -8.81 -4.49 -19.82
C THR A 453 -7.73 -3.89 -18.92
N THR A 454 -6.51 -4.42 -18.96
CA THR A 454 -5.43 -3.96 -18.08
C THR A 454 -4.22 -3.51 -18.87
N ALA A 455 -3.67 -2.36 -18.50
CA ALA A 455 -2.38 -1.87 -18.96
C ALA A 455 -1.41 -1.86 -17.77
N ARG A 456 -0.17 -2.27 -18.02
CA ARG A 456 0.87 -2.37 -16.99
C ARG A 456 1.94 -1.32 -17.27
N GLY A 457 2.40 -0.63 -16.22
CA GLY A 457 3.48 0.33 -16.36
C GLY A 457 3.75 1.14 -15.11
N ALA A 458 4.69 2.08 -15.24
CA ALA A 458 5.07 3.02 -14.20
C ALA A 458 4.30 4.35 -14.36
N ILE A 459 3.85 4.95 -13.24
CA ILE A 459 3.07 6.20 -13.25
C ILE A 459 3.91 7.42 -13.67
N ASP A 460 5.23 7.32 -13.56
CA ASP A 460 6.21 8.32 -14.00
C ASP A 460 6.75 8.03 -15.40
N ASN A 461 6.36 6.92 -16.04
CA ASN A 461 6.68 6.59 -17.42
C ASN A 461 5.61 7.14 -18.39
N LEU A 462 6.04 8.03 -19.28
CA LEU A 462 5.15 8.71 -20.22
C LEU A 462 4.54 7.77 -21.27
N ASP A 463 5.35 6.86 -21.83
CA ASP A 463 4.92 5.96 -22.90
C ASP A 463 3.93 4.91 -22.39
N ASP A 464 4.18 4.37 -21.20
CA ASP A 464 3.27 3.44 -20.52
C ASP A 464 1.88 4.07 -20.34
N LEU A 465 1.83 5.31 -19.84
CA LEU A 465 0.60 6.04 -19.62
C LEU A 465 -0.09 6.43 -20.94
N MET A 466 0.67 6.91 -21.92
CA MET A 466 0.12 7.28 -23.22
C MET A 466 -0.51 6.07 -23.93
N SER A 467 0.18 4.92 -23.90
CA SER A 467 -0.35 3.66 -24.44
C SER A 467 -1.65 3.25 -23.74
N ALA A 468 -1.69 3.33 -22.40
CA ALA A 468 -2.89 3.02 -21.62
C ALA A 468 -4.07 3.99 -21.84
N MET A 469 -3.78 5.24 -22.19
CA MET A 469 -4.77 6.31 -22.40
C MET A 469 -5.27 6.39 -23.84
N THR A 470 -4.60 5.72 -24.79
CA THR A 470 -5.00 5.72 -26.20
C THR A 470 -6.44 5.20 -26.33
N ASP A 471 -7.24 5.88 -27.17
CA ASP A 471 -8.68 5.61 -27.38
C ASP A 471 -9.59 5.70 -26.14
N CYS A 472 -9.12 6.35 -25.07
CA CYS A 472 -9.92 6.67 -23.89
C CYS A 472 -10.47 8.10 -23.96
N ASP A 473 -11.77 8.26 -23.73
CA ASP A 473 -12.41 9.58 -23.64
C ASP A 473 -12.01 10.32 -22.35
N VAL A 474 -11.96 9.59 -21.23
CA VAL A 474 -11.73 10.14 -19.88
C VAL A 474 -10.60 9.39 -19.19
N VAL A 475 -9.78 10.13 -18.43
CA VAL A 475 -8.80 9.58 -17.51
C VAL A 475 -9.22 9.88 -16.08
N PHE A 476 -9.26 8.88 -15.23
CA PHE A 476 -9.43 9.00 -13.78
C PHE A 476 -8.09 8.75 -13.10
N HIS A 477 -7.47 9.82 -12.59
CA HIS A 477 -6.23 9.71 -11.84
C HIS A 477 -6.52 9.47 -10.37
N CYS A 478 -6.51 8.19 -9.97
CA CYS A 478 -6.69 7.74 -8.59
C CYS A 478 -5.40 7.11 -8.01
N ALA A 479 -4.28 7.22 -8.73
CA ALA A 479 -2.99 6.71 -8.29
C ALA A 479 -2.32 7.74 -7.38
N PHE A 480 -2.10 7.37 -6.11
CA PHE A 480 -1.32 8.17 -5.17
C PHE A 480 -0.73 7.28 -4.07
N GLN A 481 0.36 7.73 -3.49
CA GLN A 481 1.03 7.12 -2.36
C GLN A 481 0.64 7.85 -1.06
N THR A 482 0.12 7.11 -0.09
CA THR A 482 -0.32 7.63 1.23
C THR A 482 0.68 7.40 2.36
N THR A 483 1.68 6.53 2.16
CA THR A 483 2.73 6.21 3.12
C THR A 483 4.09 6.19 2.44
N GLY A 484 5.14 6.66 3.09
CA GLY A 484 6.49 6.61 2.54
C GLY A 484 7.32 7.80 2.99
N ASP A 485 8.55 7.87 2.52
CA ASP A 485 9.38 9.05 2.71
C ASP A 485 8.94 10.21 1.79
N THR A 486 9.56 11.37 2.00
CA THR A 486 9.32 12.56 1.16
C THR A 486 9.54 12.26 -0.32
N TYR A 487 10.55 11.46 -0.67
CA TYR A 487 10.86 11.17 -2.07
C TYR A 487 9.75 10.35 -2.73
N GLN A 488 9.26 9.29 -2.08
CA GLN A 488 8.19 8.42 -2.57
C GLN A 488 6.86 9.17 -2.74
N HIS A 489 6.52 10.04 -1.80
CA HIS A 489 5.34 10.88 -1.92
C HIS A 489 5.44 11.84 -3.12
N PHE A 490 6.59 12.48 -3.30
CA PHE A 490 6.77 13.48 -4.35
C PHE A 490 6.91 12.84 -5.73
N SER A 491 7.65 11.74 -5.85
CA SER A 491 7.83 11.02 -7.11
C SER A 491 6.50 10.48 -7.64
N VAL A 492 5.71 9.81 -6.80
CA VAL A 492 4.44 9.24 -7.24
C VAL A 492 3.37 10.31 -7.41
N ASN A 493 3.14 11.17 -6.42
CA ASN A 493 1.98 12.06 -6.44
C ASN A 493 2.21 13.27 -7.34
N VAL A 494 3.41 13.88 -7.32
CA VAL A 494 3.68 15.11 -8.08
C VAL A 494 4.19 14.80 -9.48
N ASN A 495 5.22 13.96 -9.61
CA ASN A 495 5.74 13.61 -10.94
C ASN A 495 4.71 12.76 -11.70
N GLY A 496 4.12 11.75 -11.05
CA GLY A 496 3.07 10.93 -11.66
C GLY A 496 1.86 11.75 -12.13
N ALA A 497 1.45 12.79 -11.39
CA ALA A 497 0.41 13.71 -11.84
C ALA A 497 0.85 14.54 -13.06
N THR A 498 2.10 15.00 -13.08
CA THR A 498 2.66 15.77 -14.20
C THR A 498 2.74 14.92 -15.46
N THR A 499 3.26 13.69 -15.36
CA THR A 499 3.32 12.71 -16.46
C THR A 499 1.91 12.33 -16.92
N THR A 500 0.95 12.17 -16.01
CA THR A 500 -0.45 11.89 -16.35
C THR A 500 -1.06 12.99 -17.21
N VAL A 501 -0.81 14.26 -16.89
CA VAL A 501 -1.31 15.39 -17.70
C VAL A 501 -0.68 15.40 -19.09
N GLN A 502 0.63 15.14 -19.17
CA GLN A 502 1.35 15.08 -20.45
C GLN A 502 0.82 13.92 -21.31
N ALA A 503 0.71 12.72 -20.74
CA ALA A 503 0.17 11.54 -21.42
C ALA A 503 -1.27 11.77 -21.90
N ALA A 504 -2.14 12.32 -21.05
CA ALA A 504 -3.55 12.58 -21.39
C ALA A 504 -3.69 13.60 -22.54
N LYS A 505 -2.80 14.60 -22.60
CA LYS A 505 -2.74 15.55 -23.72
C LYS A 505 -2.26 14.87 -25.02
N LEU A 506 -1.19 14.07 -24.95
CA LEU A 506 -0.64 13.36 -26.11
C LEU A 506 -1.62 12.32 -26.68
N ALA A 507 -2.30 11.59 -25.79
CA ALA A 507 -3.36 10.63 -26.13
C ALA A 507 -4.69 11.31 -26.53
N LYS A 508 -4.76 12.65 -26.46
CA LYS A 508 -5.96 13.45 -26.80
C LYS A 508 -7.21 13.04 -26.02
N CYS A 509 -7.05 12.68 -24.74
CA CYS A 509 -8.17 12.39 -23.84
C CYS A 509 -8.94 13.66 -23.52
N LYS A 510 -10.27 13.63 -23.60
CA LYS A 510 -11.13 14.84 -23.47
C LYS A 510 -11.11 15.43 -22.08
N LYS A 511 -11.00 14.56 -21.07
CA LYS A 511 -11.09 14.95 -19.67
C LYS A 511 -10.18 14.15 -18.76
N LEU A 512 -9.60 14.84 -17.80
CA LEU A 512 -8.87 14.28 -16.68
C LEU A 512 -9.63 14.62 -15.38
N VAL A 513 -10.06 13.58 -14.66
CA VAL A 513 -10.65 13.71 -13.32
C VAL A 513 -9.63 13.19 -12.31
N VAL A 514 -9.24 14.06 -11.38
CA VAL A 514 -8.21 13.78 -10.39
C VAL A 514 -8.85 13.57 -9.04
N LEU A 515 -8.55 12.43 -8.42
CA LEU A 515 -8.90 12.17 -7.03
C LEU A 515 -7.83 12.78 -6.12
N SER A 516 -8.22 13.79 -5.36
CA SER A 516 -7.40 14.41 -4.32
C SER A 516 -7.95 14.08 -2.92
N THR A 517 -7.76 14.96 -1.94
CA THR A 517 -8.25 14.83 -0.57
C THR A 517 -8.65 16.19 -0.03
N ALA A 518 -9.67 16.23 0.83
CA ALA A 518 -9.99 17.45 1.57
C ALA A 518 -8.95 17.77 2.66
N GLU A 519 -8.11 16.81 3.05
CA GLU A 519 -7.05 16.98 4.05
C GLU A 519 -6.02 18.08 3.67
N VAL A 520 -5.93 18.45 2.38
CA VAL A 520 -5.07 19.56 1.91
C VAL A 520 -5.33 20.90 2.59
N VAL A 521 -6.52 21.08 3.19
CA VAL A 521 -6.88 22.29 3.93
C VAL A 521 -6.32 22.32 5.36
N VAL A 522 -5.93 21.18 5.91
CA VAL A 522 -5.44 21.09 7.30
C VAL A 522 -4.12 21.85 7.43
N GLY A 523 -4.04 22.76 8.40
CA GLY A 523 -2.94 23.74 8.57
C GLY A 523 -3.16 25.09 7.86
N ASN A 524 -4.07 25.12 6.88
CA ASN A 524 -4.53 26.35 6.22
C ASN A 524 -5.81 26.92 6.85
N ILE A 525 -6.40 26.20 7.80
CA ILE A 525 -7.60 26.59 8.55
C ILE A 525 -7.26 26.81 10.02
N PRO A 526 -7.98 27.70 10.74
CA PRO A 526 -7.86 27.83 12.20
C PRO A 526 -8.13 26.51 12.92
N LEU A 527 -7.64 26.35 14.15
CA LEU A 527 -7.88 25.14 14.95
C LEU A 527 -9.35 25.00 15.38
N ASP A 528 -10.03 26.11 15.64
CA ASP A 528 -11.42 26.16 16.08
C ASP A 528 -12.36 26.62 14.95
N VAL A 529 -12.48 25.80 13.90
CA VAL A 529 -13.40 26.10 12.80
C VAL A 529 -14.85 25.84 13.23
N THR A 530 -15.69 26.87 13.15
CA THR A 530 -17.13 26.81 13.43
C THR A 530 -18.02 26.75 12.19
N TYR A 531 -17.42 26.85 11.00
CA TYR A 531 -18.11 26.86 9.71
C TYR A 531 -17.64 25.72 8.79
N ALA A 532 -18.46 25.38 7.81
CA ALA A 532 -18.08 24.38 6.80
C ALA A 532 -17.09 24.96 5.79
N ILE A 533 -15.97 24.26 5.59
CA ILE A 533 -14.88 24.64 4.68
C ILE A 533 -15.30 24.38 3.24
N ASP A 534 -15.14 25.37 2.36
CA ASP A 534 -15.46 25.27 0.93
C ASP A 534 -14.26 25.65 0.04
N GLU A 535 -14.46 25.69 -1.28
CA GLU A 535 -13.41 26.02 -2.26
C GLU A 535 -12.95 27.48 -2.26
N SER A 536 -13.50 28.35 -1.40
CA SER A 536 -13.07 29.76 -1.30
C SER A 536 -11.76 29.93 -0.52
N ILE A 537 -11.38 28.95 0.30
CA ILE A 537 -10.17 29.02 1.11
C ILE A 537 -8.93 28.95 0.22
N LYS A 538 -8.05 29.95 0.35
CA LYS A 538 -6.73 29.95 -0.28
C LYS A 538 -5.79 29.02 0.51
N LEU A 539 -5.21 28.06 -0.19
CA LEU A 539 -4.30 27.08 0.41
C LEU A 539 -2.85 27.40 0.09
N SER A 540 -2.03 27.43 1.13
CA SER A 540 -0.57 27.43 1.03
C SER A 540 -0.04 26.01 1.22
N ILE A 541 0.82 25.59 0.30
CA ILE A 541 1.51 24.30 0.35
C ILE A 541 2.41 24.20 1.60
N GLU A 542 3.04 25.30 2.00
CA GLU A 542 3.95 25.35 3.14
C GLU A 542 3.20 25.10 4.47
N ARG A 543 1.97 25.63 4.55
CA ARG A 543 1.12 25.55 5.75
C ARG A 543 0.37 24.23 5.90
N THR A 544 0.24 23.44 4.83
CA THR A 544 -0.45 22.13 4.91
C THR A 544 0.29 21.22 5.90
N GLU A 545 -0.41 20.54 6.81
CA GLU A 545 0.28 19.82 7.92
C GLU A 545 0.96 18.51 7.50
N SER A 546 0.27 17.61 6.76
CA SER A 546 0.79 16.27 6.44
C SER A 546 1.58 16.24 5.13
N LEU A 547 2.64 15.40 5.07
CA LEU A 547 3.44 15.22 3.85
C LEU A 547 2.60 14.69 2.68
N PHE A 548 1.69 13.75 2.97
CA PHE A 548 0.72 13.27 2.01
C PHE A 548 -0.12 14.43 1.44
N ALA A 549 -0.78 15.22 2.31
CA ALA A 549 -1.61 16.33 1.86
C ALA A 549 -0.81 17.41 1.12
N LYS A 550 0.44 17.70 1.52
CA LYS A 550 1.36 18.58 0.77
C LYS A 550 1.59 18.07 -0.65
N SER A 551 1.94 16.80 -0.80
CA SER A 551 2.22 16.19 -2.10
C SER A 551 0.99 16.20 -3.02
N MET A 552 -0.21 15.94 -2.48
CA MET A 552 -1.47 16.03 -3.23
C MET A 552 -1.78 17.47 -3.64
N LEU A 553 -1.58 18.45 -2.75
CA LEU A 553 -1.79 19.87 -3.09
C LEU A 553 -0.80 20.34 -4.16
N MET A 554 0.46 19.91 -4.10
CA MET A 554 1.46 20.19 -5.15
C MET A 554 1.05 19.57 -6.49
N ALA A 555 0.58 18.33 -6.50
CA ALA A 555 0.05 17.67 -7.68
C ALA A 555 -1.11 18.45 -8.31
N GLU A 556 -2.07 18.90 -7.50
CA GLU A 556 -3.17 19.75 -7.97
C GLU A 556 -2.66 21.04 -8.63
N HIS A 557 -1.67 21.71 -8.01
CA HIS A 557 -1.07 22.92 -8.58
C HIS A 557 -0.37 22.64 -9.92
N ALA A 558 0.39 21.55 -10.01
CA ALA A 558 1.06 21.14 -11.25
C ALA A 558 0.05 20.89 -12.37
N ILE A 559 -1.00 20.10 -12.08
CA ILE A 559 -2.06 19.77 -13.03
C ILE A 559 -2.80 21.04 -13.49
N LEU A 560 -3.23 21.87 -12.55
CA LEU A 560 -3.99 23.09 -12.88
C LEU A 560 -3.12 24.08 -13.65
N LYS A 561 -1.84 24.24 -13.29
CA LYS A 561 -0.89 25.10 -14.02
C LYS A 561 -0.69 24.61 -15.46
N ALA A 562 -0.42 23.32 -15.65
CA ALA A 562 -0.18 22.72 -16.96
C ALA A 562 -1.39 22.74 -17.90
N THR A 563 -2.60 22.97 -17.36
CA THR A 563 -3.84 22.98 -18.12
C THR A 563 -4.49 24.36 -18.20
N LYS A 564 -3.90 25.43 -17.63
CA LYS A 564 -4.44 26.80 -17.75
C LYS A 564 -4.54 27.19 -19.24
N PRO A 565 -5.69 27.70 -19.71
CA PRO A 565 -5.78 28.29 -21.05
C PRO A 565 -4.91 29.56 -21.11
N LYS A 566 -4.22 29.79 -22.24
CA LYS A 566 -3.33 30.93 -22.44
C LYS A 566 -4.05 32.29 -22.51
N SER A 567 -5.37 32.29 -22.72
CA SER A 567 -6.19 33.51 -22.79
C SER A 567 -7.04 33.69 -21.53
N GLU A 568 -6.82 34.80 -20.80
CA GLU A 568 -7.64 35.21 -19.64
C GLU A 568 -9.03 35.76 -20.03
N THR A 569 -9.30 35.99 -21.31
CA THR A 569 -10.57 36.58 -21.80
C THR A 569 -11.67 35.56 -22.08
N ALA A 570 -11.35 34.26 -22.16
CA ALA A 570 -12.36 33.20 -22.31
C ALA A 570 -12.91 32.76 -20.94
N GLN A 571 -13.92 33.46 -20.43
CA GLN A 571 -14.63 33.07 -19.20
C GLN A 571 -15.35 31.71 -19.32
N GLN A 572 -15.44 31.12 -20.51
CA GLN A 572 -16.01 29.78 -20.73
C GLN A 572 -15.14 28.97 -21.69
N PRO A 573 -14.70 27.75 -21.30
CA PRO A 573 -14.16 26.79 -22.25
C PRO A 573 -15.28 26.32 -23.20
N PRO A 574 -15.00 26.15 -24.50
CA PRO A 574 -15.95 25.58 -25.45
C PRO A 574 -16.40 24.16 -25.06
N GLU A 575 -17.62 23.78 -25.45
CA GLU A 575 -18.22 22.47 -25.12
C GLU A 575 -17.50 21.30 -25.80
N THR A 576 -16.79 21.58 -26.89
CA THR A 576 -15.91 20.66 -27.61
C THR A 576 -14.45 20.95 -27.29
N PRO A 577 -13.55 19.93 -27.29
CA PRO A 577 -12.12 20.16 -27.26
C PRO A 577 -11.70 20.86 -28.55
N GLU A 578 -11.85 22.18 -28.57
CA GLU A 578 -11.36 23.01 -29.66
C GLU A 578 -9.85 23.15 -29.52
N LYS A 579 -9.20 23.15 -30.68
CA LYS A 579 -7.85 23.69 -30.79
C LYS A 579 -7.92 25.13 -30.29
N ASP A 580 -7.04 25.51 -29.37
CA ASP A 580 -6.90 26.93 -29.06
C ASP A 580 -6.49 27.71 -30.33
N SER A 581 -6.50 29.04 -30.26
CA SER A 581 -6.12 29.93 -31.36
C SER A 581 -4.69 29.68 -31.92
N GLU A 582 -3.89 28.83 -31.27
CA GLU A 582 -2.55 28.38 -31.69
C GLU A 582 -2.50 26.92 -32.18
N GLY A 583 -3.61 26.17 -32.14
CA GLY A 583 -3.68 24.78 -32.60
C GLY A 583 -3.48 23.70 -31.53
N GLU A 584 -3.29 24.06 -30.25
CA GLU A 584 -3.02 23.13 -29.15
C GLU A 584 -4.28 22.47 -28.57
N TYR A 585 -4.11 21.22 -28.14
CA TYR A 585 -5.15 20.39 -27.55
C TYR A 585 -5.50 20.83 -26.12
N THR A 586 -6.76 21.20 -25.86
CA THR A 586 -7.22 21.61 -24.52
C THR A 586 -7.77 20.43 -23.72
N LEU A 587 -7.03 19.98 -22.71
CA LEU A 587 -7.47 18.98 -21.73
C LEU A 587 -8.34 19.62 -20.64
N GLN A 588 -9.60 19.18 -20.51
CA GLN A 588 -10.46 19.59 -19.39
C GLN A 588 -10.06 18.87 -18.09
N VAL A 589 -9.98 19.60 -16.97
CA VAL A 589 -9.56 19.04 -15.68
C VAL A 589 -10.55 19.34 -14.57
N ALA A 590 -10.96 18.29 -13.86
CA ALA A 590 -11.68 18.41 -12.59
C ALA A 590 -10.92 17.72 -11.47
N VAL A 591 -10.87 18.35 -10.29
CA VAL A 591 -10.27 17.78 -9.09
C VAL A 591 -11.39 17.53 -8.08
N ILE A 592 -11.51 16.29 -7.62
CA ILE A 592 -12.45 15.90 -6.57
C ILE A 592 -11.69 15.78 -5.25
N ARG A 593 -12.08 16.57 -4.25
CA ARG A 593 -11.54 16.53 -2.88
C ARG A 593 -12.59 15.89 -1.96
N PRO A 594 -12.59 14.57 -1.79
CA PRO A 594 -13.47 13.94 -0.82
C PRO A 594 -13.00 14.27 0.61
N SER A 595 -13.95 14.32 1.55
CA SER A 595 -13.62 14.17 2.98
C SER A 595 -13.11 12.75 3.28
N TRP A 596 -12.97 12.34 4.55
CA TRP A 596 -12.41 11.00 4.85
C TRP A 596 -13.22 9.90 4.17
N VAL A 597 -12.58 9.25 3.19
CA VAL A 597 -13.15 8.16 2.42
C VAL A 597 -13.16 6.89 3.28
N TRP A 598 -14.34 6.33 3.49
CA TRP A 598 -14.52 5.15 4.32
C TRP A 598 -15.33 4.06 3.62
N GLY A 599 -15.09 2.81 4.01
CA GLY A 599 -15.69 1.62 3.44
C GLY A 599 -14.98 0.35 3.90
N LYS A 600 -15.32 -0.81 3.32
CA LYS A 600 -14.76 -2.13 3.69
C LYS A 600 -13.23 -2.16 3.69
N MET A 601 -12.62 -1.52 2.69
CA MET A 601 -11.17 -1.55 2.46
C MET A 601 -10.43 -0.38 3.11
N ASP A 602 -11.08 0.41 3.97
CA ASP A 602 -10.42 1.53 4.65
C ASP A 602 -9.47 1.01 5.74
N ALA A 603 -8.17 1.09 5.46
CA ALA A 603 -7.11 0.71 6.38
C ALA A 603 -7.11 1.54 7.67
N LYS A 604 -7.41 2.85 7.62
CA LYS A 604 -7.43 3.71 8.81
C LYS A 604 -8.58 3.29 9.73
N LEU A 605 -9.78 3.10 9.17
CA LEU A 605 -10.95 2.63 9.91
C LEU A 605 -10.71 1.25 10.52
N ASN A 606 -10.16 0.31 9.77
CA ASN A 606 -9.85 -1.04 10.27
C ASN A 606 -8.84 -1.01 11.43
N LYS A 607 -7.79 -0.18 11.35
CA LYS A 607 -6.84 0.00 12.45
C LYS A 607 -7.49 0.61 13.70
N ILE A 608 -8.41 1.58 13.56
CA ILE A 608 -9.17 2.13 14.70
C ILE A 608 -10.00 1.02 15.34
N LEU A 609 -10.75 0.25 14.55
CA LEU A 609 -11.59 -0.83 15.08
C LEU A 609 -10.76 -1.94 15.75
N GLU A 610 -9.58 -2.25 15.22
CA GLU A 610 -8.63 -3.17 15.85
C GLU A 610 -8.08 -2.61 17.18
N ALA A 611 -7.72 -1.33 17.22
CA ALA A 611 -7.28 -0.67 18.44
C ALA A 611 -8.39 -0.66 19.51
N VAL A 612 -9.66 -0.48 19.11
CA VAL A 612 -10.81 -0.61 20.01
C VAL A 612 -10.93 -2.05 20.53
N LYS A 613 -10.88 -3.05 19.64
CA LYS A 613 -10.95 -4.48 20.02
C LYS A 613 -9.84 -4.89 20.98
N THR A 614 -8.65 -4.34 20.81
CA THR A 614 -7.46 -4.66 21.63
C THR A 614 -7.31 -3.78 22.87
N GLY A 615 -8.25 -2.86 23.12
CA GLY A 615 -8.21 -1.95 24.27
C GLY A 615 -7.11 -0.88 24.20
N LYS A 616 -6.55 -0.64 23.01
CA LYS A 616 -5.45 0.31 22.74
C LYS A 616 -5.92 1.66 22.19
N PHE A 617 -7.23 1.84 22.01
CA PHE A 617 -7.82 3.08 21.51
C PHE A 617 -8.31 3.97 22.66
N THR A 618 -8.19 5.28 22.50
CA THR A 618 -8.66 6.29 23.47
C THR A 618 -9.31 7.46 22.73
N TRP A 619 -10.39 8.01 23.27
CA TRP A 619 -11.04 9.18 22.68
C TRP A 619 -10.30 10.46 23.04
N VAL A 620 -9.89 11.26 22.05
CA VAL A 620 -9.43 12.63 22.31
C VAL A 620 -10.64 13.54 22.53
N ASN A 621 -10.65 14.34 23.61
CA ASN A 621 -11.72 15.27 23.97
C ASN A 621 -13.14 14.65 23.87
N GLY A 622 -13.30 13.41 24.32
CA GLY A 622 -14.55 12.67 24.26
C GLY A 622 -15.04 12.29 22.86
N GLY A 623 -14.30 12.63 21.80
CA GLY A 623 -14.67 12.38 20.40
C GLY A 623 -15.90 13.18 19.94
N THR A 624 -16.22 14.29 20.61
CA THR A 624 -17.45 15.07 20.38
C THR A 624 -17.34 16.05 19.21
N TYR A 625 -16.16 16.21 18.61
CA TYR A 625 -15.96 17.09 17.46
C TYR A 625 -16.64 16.53 16.20
N LEU A 626 -17.15 17.44 15.37
CA LEU A 626 -17.83 17.10 14.13
C LEU A 626 -16.81 16.72 13.06
N TYR A 627 -17.09 15.66 12.32
CA TYR A 627 -16.16 15.14 11.33
C TYR A 627 -16.87 14.74 10.04
N SER A 628 -16.43 15.32 8.92
CA SER A 628 -16.94 15.00 7.58
C SER A 628 -16.32 13.71 7.06
N THR A 629 -17.17 12.80 6.63
CA THR A 629 -16.82 11.53 5.99
C THR A 629 -17.49 11.45 4.63
N CYS A 630 -16.97 10.60 3.75
CA CYS A 630 -17.57 10.36 2.44
C CYS A 630 -17.52 8.87 2.14
N TYR A 631 -18.68 8.22 2.03
CA TYR A 631 -18.72 6.80 1.71
C TYR A 631 -18.13 6.56 0.30
N ILE A 632 -17.41 5.47 0.12
CA ILE A 632 -16.67 5.18 -1.12
C ILE A 632 -17.50 5.33 -2.40
N SER A 633 -18.74 4.83 -2.42
CA SER A 633 -19.63 4.94 -3.59
C SER A 633 -20.09 6.39 -3.84
N ASN A 634 -20.17 7.22 -2.79
CA ASN A 634 -20.45 8.66 -2.92
C ASN A 634 -19.24 9.43 -3.47
N VAL A 635 -18.01 8.97 -3.23
CA VAL A 635 -16.82 9.51 -3.91
C VAL A 635 -16.86 9.19 -5.40
N VAL A 636 -17.22 7.95 -5.74
CA VAL A 636 -17.36 7.48 -7.13
C VAL A 636 -18.45 8.27 -7.87
N GLU A 637 -19.59 8.55 -7.23
CA GLU A 637 -20.59 9.49 -7.77
C GLU A 637 -19.95 10.84 -8.13
N GLY A 638 -19.16 11.42 -7.22
CA GLY A 638 -18.47 12.69 -7.46
C GLY A 638 -17.53 12.64 -8.66
N LEU A 639 -16.75 11.56 -8.79
CA LEU A 639 -15.84 11.33 -9.92
C LEU A 639 -16.60 11.24 -11.25
N LEU A 640 -17.67 10.44 -11.30
CA LEU A 640 -18.48 10.26 -12.51
C LEU A 640 -19.18 11.56 -12.94
N LEU A 641 -19.75 12.31 -11.99
CA LEU A 641 -20.40 13.58 -12.27
C LEU A 641 -19.38 14.65 -12.71
N ALA A 642 -18.16 14.61 -12.19
CA ALA A 642 -17.09 15.45 -12.70
C ALA A 642 -16.70 15.10 -14.14
N ALA A 643 -16.58 13.81 -14.46
CA ALA A 643 -16.33 13.37 -15.83
C ALA A 643 -17.43 13.84 -16.79
N GLU A 644 -18.69 13.75 -16.39
CA GLU A 644 -19.84 14.10 -17.22
C GLU A 644 -20.03 15.63 -17.35
N TYR A 645 -19.95 16.37 -16.25
CA TYR A 645 -20.45 17.75 -16.18
C TYR A 645 -19.40 18.81 -15.82
N ALA A 646 -18.30 18.45 -15.17
CA ALA A 646 -17.31 19.47 -14.78
C ALA A 646 -16.60 20.03 -16.02
N ARG A 647 -16.59 21.36 -16.15
CA ARG A 647 -15.81 22.06 -17.18
C ARG A 647 -14.35 22.19 -16.75
N ARG A 648 -14.15 22.79 -15.58
CA ARG A 648 -12.86 22.90 -14.90
C ARG A 648 -13.09 23.11 -13.41
N GLY A 649 -12.14 22.69 -12.58
CA GLY A 649 -11.98 23.22 -11.22
C GLY A 649 -11.99 22.16 -10.13
N ILE A 650 -11.93 22.65 -8.89
CA ILE A 650 -11.91 21.84 -7.68
C ILE A 650 -13.33 21.73 -7.11
N TYR A 651 -13.71 20.55 -6.63
CA TYR A 651 -15.00 20.26 -6.02
C TYR A 651 -14.81 19.40 -4.77
N TYR A 652 -15.34 19.86 -3.64
CA TYR A 652 -15.47 19.03 -2.44
C TYR A 652 -16.67 18.10 -2.55
N VAL A 653 -16.50 16.85 -2.09
CA VAL A 653 -17.59 15.87 -1.97
C VAL A 653 -17.58 15.28 -0.57
N SER A 654 -18.76 15.23 0.06
CA SER A 654 -18.91 14.77 1.43
C SER A 654 -20.31 14.21 1.66
N ASP A 655 -20.46 13.39 2.69
CA ASP A 655 -21.77 12.91 3.11
C ASP A 655 -22.54 14.06 3.82
N PRO A 656 -23.87 14.15 3.68
CA PRO A 656 -24.67 15.32 4.08
C PRO A 656 -24.75 15.59 5.60
N TYR A 657 -24.20 14.71 6.44
CA TYR A 657 -24.33 14.79 7.90
C TYR A 657 -22.96 14.69 8.58
N PRO A 658 -22.34 15.83 8.96
CA PRO A 658 -21.21 15.78 9.88
C PRO A 658 -21.75 15.37 11.26
N ILE A 659 -21.57 14.11 11.60
CA ILE A 659 -21.83 13.57 12.94
C ILE A 659 -20.58 13.70 13.80
N SER A 660 -20.72 13.52 15.11
CA SER A 660 -19.54 13.49 15.98
C SER A 660 -18.65 12.29 15.60
N PHE A 661 -17.33 12.48 15.68
CA PHE A 661 -16.37 11.43 15.37
C PHE A 661 -16.64 10.15 16.19
N LYS A 662 -16.98 10.31 17.47
CA LYS A 662 -17.37 9.20 18.35
C LYS A 662 -18.62 8.48 17.87
N GLU A 663 -19.65 9.21 17.47
CA GLU A 663 -20.88 8.60 16.93
C GLU A 663 -20.61 7.83 15.64
N PHE A 664 -19.82 8.39 14.72
CA PHE A 664 -19.41 7.73 13.49
C PHE A 664 -18.72 6.39 13.76
N ILE A 665 -17.62 6.43 14.53
CA ILE A 665 -16.83 5.23 14.83
C ILE A 665 -17.68 4.22 15.61
N THR A 666 -18.52 4.65 16.55
CA THR A 666 -19.38 3.75 17.33
C THR A 666 -20.40 3.03 16.44
N LYS A 667 -21.05 3.75 15.52
CA LYS A 667 -22.03 3.16 14.60
C LYS A 667 -21.38 2.19 13.61
N VAL A 668 -20.19 2.52 13.09
CA VAL A 668 -19.42 1.60 12.23
C VAL A 668 -18.95 0.38 13.02
N ALA A 669 -18.42 0.57 14.24
CA ALA A 669 -17.97 -0.52 15.12
C ALA A 669 -19.09 -1.53 15.41
N ALA A 670 -20.31 -1.02 15.63
CA ALA A 670 -21.48 -1.85 15.87
C ALA A 670 -21.83 -2.79 14.70
N THR A 671 -21.52 -2.44 13.45
CA THR A 671 -21.76 -3.34 12.29
C THR A 671 -20.86 -4.58 12.31
N GLN A 672 -19.75 -4.51 13.05
CA GLN A 672 -18.76 -5.59 13.21
C GLN A 672 -18.78 -6.22 14.62
N ASN A 673 -19.84 -5.97 15.40
CA ASN A 673 -19.98 -6.43 16.79
C ASN A 673 -18.85 -5.94 17.73
N VAL A 674 -18.36 -4.72 17.51
CA VAL A 674 -17.35 -4.07 18.37
C VAL A 674 -18.04 -3.05 19.27
N ASP A 675 -17.80 -3.15 20.58
CA ASP A 675 -18.36 -2.23 21.57
C ASP A 675 -17.38 -1.10 21.92
N CYS A 676 -17.79 0.14 21.67
CA CYS A 676 -17.01 1.34 21.98
C CYS A 676 -17.39 2.00 23.33
N SER A 677 -18.38 1.48 24.06
CA SER A 677 -18.96 2.14 25.24
C SER A 677 -17.98 2.27 26.42
N ARG A 678 -17.02 1.35 26.52
CA ARG A 678 -16.01 1.29 27.60
C ARG A 678 -14.68 1.94 27.26
N VAL A 679 -14.58 2.56 26.08
CA VAL A 679 -13.35 3.22 25.63
C VAL A 679 -13.15 4.51 26.44
N PRO A 680 -12.00 4.69 27.13
CA PRO A 680 -11.72 5.88 27.92
C PRO A 680 -11.47 7.10 27.04
N SER A 681 -11.55 8.29 27.64
CA SER A 681 -11.21 9.54 26.97
C SER A 681 -10.03 10.24 27.63
N MET A 682 -9.22 10.90 26.82
CA MET A 682 -8.09 11.73 27.22
C MET A 682 -8.25 13.15 26.67
N SER A 683 -7.64 14.14 27.34
CA SER A 683 -7.52 15.51 26.81
C SER A 683 -6.48 15.58 25.69
N THR A 684 -6.64 16.55 24.77
CA THR A 684 -5.67 16.79 23.67
C THR A 684 -4.23 16.93 24.17
N TRP A 685 -4.00 17.72 25.23
CA TRP A 685 -2.65 17.96 25.77
C TRP A 685 -1.99 16.68 26.29
N TYR A 686 -2.75 15.82 26.96
CA TYR A 686 -2.26 14.55 27.50
C TYR A 686 -1.96 13.58 26.35
N GLY A 687 -2.78 13.63 25.29
CA GLY A 687 -2.52 12.95 24.03
C GLY A 687 -1.16 13.35 23.43
N SER A 688 -0.94 14.64 23.23
CA SER A 688 0.29 15.16 22.62
C SER A 688 1.54 14.78 23.43
N ALA A 689 1.48 14.79 24.76
CA ALA A 689 2.58 14.36 25.63
C ALA A 689 2.88 12.86 25.49
N VAL A 690 1.85 12.00 25.47
CA VAL A 690 2.00 10.56 25.23
C VAL A 690 2.56 10.27 23.83
N SER A 691 2.14 11.04 22.81
CA SER A 691 2.69 10.94 21.46
C SER A 691 4.17 11.25 21.41
N TRP A 692 4.57 12.36 22.03
CA TRP A 692 5.95 12.80 22.03
C TRP A 692 6.82 11.74 22.69
N PHE A 693 6.40 11.26 23.87
CA PHE A 693 7.07 10.19 24.59
C PHE A 693 7.17 8.90 23.74
N GLN A 694 6.07 8.43 23.13
CA GLN A 694 6.07 7.20 22.33
C GLN A 694 6.85 7.33 21.01
N LYS A 695 6.85 8.50 20.38
CA LYS A 695 7.64 8.78 19.17
C LYS A 695 9.14 8.82 19.48
N THR A 696 9.51 9.24 20.69
CA THR A 696 10.90 9.18 21.17
C THR A 696 11.33 7.79 21.62
N THR A 697 10.42 6.94 22.09
CA THR A 697 10.75 5.60 22.60
C THR A 697 10.45 4.44 21.65
N GLY A 698 9.82 4.70 20.49
CA GLY A 698 9.44 3.68 19.51
C GLY A 698 8.31 2.73 19.95
N ALA A 699 7.62 3.03 21.06
CA ALA A 699 6.67 2.13 21.70
C ALA A 699 5.24 2.33 21.16
N SER A 700 4.82 1.45 20.24
CA SER A 700 3.44 1.19 19.75
C SER A 700 3.08 1.77 18.37
N PRO A 701 2.68 0.91 17.40
CA PRO A 701 2.19 1.33 16.07
C PRO A 701 0.78 1.96 16.08
N TYR A 702 0.10 2.00 17.22
CA TYR A 702 -1.26 2.56 17.35
C TYR A 702 -1.28 3.99 17.91
N ALA A 703 -0.12 4.51 18.33
CA ALA A 703 0.04 5.88 18.84
C ALA A 703 -0.37 6.94 17.79
N GLU A 704 -0.05 6.67 16.52
CA GLU A 704 -0.28 7.56 15.39
C GLU A 704 -1.77 7.85 15.14
N ILE A 705 -2.66 6.92 15.50
CA ILE A 705 -4.10 7.00 15.22
C ILE A 705 -4.81 7.93 16.22
N SER A 706 -4.45 7.86 17.50
CA SER A 706 -5.08 8.69 18.54
C SER A 706 -4.62 10.14 18.49
N LEU A 707 -3.64 10.45 17.65
CA LEU A 707 -2.89 11.72 17.64
C LEU A 707 -2.73 12.32 16.25
N ASP A 708 -3.32 11.69 15.23
CA ASP A 708 -3.46 12.28 13.91
C ASP A 708 -4.22 13.60 14.07
N ALA A 709 -3.50 14.69 13.81
CA ALA A 709 -4.00 16.04 13.99
C ALA A 709 -5.24 16.27 13.11
N VAL A 710 -5.39 15.51 12.03
CA VAL A 710 -6.58 15.49 11.17
C VAL A 710 -7.77 14.88 11.91
N LEU A 711 -7.59 13.76 12.62
CA LEU A 711 -8.67 12.97 13.23
C LEU A 711 -9.09 13.43 14.64
N THR A 712 -8.45 14.45 15.20
CA THR A 712 -8.60 14.87 16.61
C THR A 712 -9.25 16.24 16.79
N ARG A 713 -9.73 16.85 15.70
CA ARG A 713 -10.35 18.18 15.70
C ARG A 713 -11.61 18.23 14.82
N THR A 714 -12.37 19.31 14.95
CA THR A 714 -13.53 19.57 14.08
C THR A 714 -13.08 19.75 12.63
N PHE A 715 -13.66 18.97 11.72
CA PHE A 715 -13.37 19.01 10.30
C PHE A 715 -14.67 18.88 9.51
N VAL A 716 -15.21 20.02 9.06
CA VAL A 716 -16.48 20.05 8.32
C VAL A 716 -16.25 20.62 6.94
N ILE A 717 -16.64 19.87 5.90
CA ILE A 717 -16.49 20.24 4.50
C ILE A 717 -17.87 20.55 3.89
N SER A 718 -17.93 21.59 3.06
CA SER A 718 -19.10 21.96 2.28
C SER A 718 -19.01 21.39 0.87
N ASP A 719 -20.00 20.61 0.46
CA ASP A 719 -20.14 20.05 -0.89
C ASP A 719 -21.07 20.88 -1.80
N LYS A 720 -21.46 22.09 -1.35
CA LYS A 720 -22.45 22.96 -2.02
C LYS A 720 -22.11 23.23 -3.49
N LYS A 721 -20.83 23.39 -3.82
CA LYS A 721 -20.37 23.58 -5.20
C LYS A 721 -20.57 22.34 -6.05
N ALA A 722 -20.23 21.15 -5.54
CA ALA A 722 -20.47 19.88 -6.24
C ALA A 722 -21.97 19.66 -6.48
N ARG A 723 -22.83 19.96 -5.48
CA ARG A 723 -24.29 19.85 -5.63
C ARG A 723 -24.84 20.77 -6.71
N SER A 724 -24.44 22.05 -6.67
CA SER A 724 -24.97 23.08 -7.58
C SER A 724 -24.41 22.98 -9.01
N LYS A 725 -23.15 22.58 -9.19
CA LYS A 725 -22.47 22.57 -10.50
C LYS A 725 -22.45 21.20 -11.17
N LEU A 726 -22.40 20.12 -10.39
CA LEU A 726 -22.30 18.76 -10.90
C LEU A 726 -23.58 17.94 -10.68
N GLY A 727 -24.51 18.42 -9.85
CA GLY A 727 -25.71 17.67 -9.47
C GLY A 727 -25.45 16.58 -8.43
N TYR A 728 -24.36 16.69 -7.67
CA TYR A 728 -23.97 15.75 -6.62
C TYR A 728 -25.07 15.57 -5.57
N LYS A 729 -25.36 14.33 -5.17
CA LYS A 729 -26.42 14.03 -4.18
C LYS A 729 -25.95 13.25 -2.96
N SER A 730 -24.84 12.52 -3.03
CA SER A 730 -24.44 11.52 -2.01
C SER A 730 -25.50 10.42 -1.94
N LEU A 731 -25.54 9.59 -3.00
CA LEU A 731 -26.60 8.60 -3.26
C LEU A 731 -26.77 7.53 -2.18
N VAL A 732 -25.68 7.16 -1.50
CA VAL A 732 -25.69 6.19 -0.42
C VAL A 732 -25.78 6.94 0.92
N SER A 733 -26.92 6.79 1.61
CA SER A 733 -27.07 7.32 2.97
C SER A 733 -26.15 6.61 3.95
N PHE A 734 -25.88 7.26 5.08
CA PHE A 734 -25.06 6.68 6.15
C PHE A 734 -25.63 5.36 6.67
N GLU A 735 -26.95 5.29 6.89
CA GLU A 735 -27.63 4.07 7.33
C GLU A 735 -27.47 2.93 6.32
N LYS A 736 -27.64 3.23 5.03
CA LYS A 736 -27.48 2.23 3.96
C LYS A 736 -26.03 1.76 3.85
N ALA A 737 -25.06 2.66 4.02
CA ALA A 737 -23.65 2.29 4.07
C ALA A 737 -23.33 1.35 5.26
N LEU A 738 -23.91 1.59 6.44
CA LEU A 738 -23.78 0.71 7.59
C LEU A 738 -24.39 -0.67 7.33
N ASP A 739 -25.54 -0.74 6.64
CA ASP A 739 -26.17 -2.00 6.26
C ASP A 739 -25.28 -2.80 5.29
N ILE A 740 -24.72 -2.14 4.26
CA ILE A 740 -23.78 -2.78 3.31
C ILE A 740 -22.58 -3.38 4.06
N ILE A 741 -21.97 -2.61 4.97
CA ILE A 741 -20.81 -3.10 5.75
C ILE A 741 -21.21 -4.28 6.63
N ARG A 742 -22.40 -4.25 7.23
CA ARG A 742 -22.92 -5.34 8.07
C ARG A 742 -23.15 -6.62 7.27
N ASP A 743 -23.80 -6.50 6.11
CA ASP A 743 -24.09 -7.64 5.24
C ASP A 743 -22.81 -8.30 4.73
N GLN A 744 -21.81 -7.49 4.39
CA GLN A 744 -20.48 -7.97 4.00
C GLN A 744 -19.73 -8.63 5.17
N PHE A 745 -19.87 -8.11 6.39
CA PHE A 745 -19.30 -8.76 7.57
C PHE A 745 -19.94 -10.14 7.80
N ILE A 746 -21.26 -10.24 7.64
CA ILE A 746 -22.00 -11.50 7.76
C ILE A 746 -21.62 -12.49 6.65
N SER A 747 -21.43 -12.04 5.40
CA SER A 747 -21.01 -12.92 4.31
C SER A 747 -19.62 -13.50 4.54
N ASN A 748 -18.67 -12.67 5.00
CA ASN A 748 -17.31 -13.12 5.34
C ASN A 748 -17.25 -14.12 6.50
N LEU A 749 -18.26 -14.13 7.38
CA LEU A 749 -18.38 -15.14 8.44
C LEU A 749 -18.92 -16.48 7.92
N LYS A 750 -19.59 -16.49 6.76
CA LYS A 750 -20.21 -17.68 6.17
C LYS A 750 -19.28 -18.42 5.20
N THR A 751 -18.25 -17.77 4.66
CA THR A 751 -17.27 -18.42 3.77
C THR A 751 -16.28 -19.30 4.57
N PRO A 752 -16.01 -20.55 4.14
CA PRO A 752 -15.04 -21.42 4.82
C PRO A 752 -13.65 -20.79 4.92
N ARG A 753 -12.98 -20.96 6.07
CA ARG A 753 -11.65 -20.37 6.34
C ARG A 753 -10.58 -20.69 5.28
N THR A 754 -10.71 -21.80 4.56
CA THR A 754 -9.78 -22.24 3.51
C THR A 754 -9.81 -21.34 2.27
N GLU A 755 -10.96 -20.82 1.84
CA GLU A 755 -11.04 -19.83 0.76
C GLU A 755 -10.63 -18.43 1.23
N SER A 756 -10.86 -18.12 2.51
CA SER A 756 -10.46 -16.82 3.08
C SER A 756 -8.94 -16.62 3.18
N LEU A 757 -8.15 -17.70 3.20
CA LEU A 757 -6.68 -17.62 3.23
C LEU A 757 -6.09 -17.20 1.89
N GLN A 758 -6.69 -17.59 0.76
CA GLN A 758 -6.32 -17.06 -0.56
C GLN A 758 -6.62 -15.56 -0.70
N GLN A 759 -7.68 -15.06 -0.05
CA GLN A 759 -7.99 -13.62 0.00
C GLN A 759 -7.17 -12.84 1.04
N ARG A 760 -6.56 -13.50 2.03
CA ARG A 760 -5.80 -12.87 3.13
C ARG A 760 -4.29 -12.77 2.90
N GLY A 761 -3.78 -13.22 1.75
CA GLY A 761 -2.38 -12.99 1.35
C GLY A 761 -2.02 -11.52 1.07
N TRP A 762 -2.95 -10.59 1.31
CA TRP A 762 -2.86 -9.16 0.99
C TRP A 762 -2.49 -8.29 2.20
N VAL A 763 -1.44 -8.64 2.95
CA VAL A 763 -0.66 -7.69 3.75
C VAL A 763 0.76 -8.23 3.83
N VAL A 764 1.73 -7.45 3.36
CA VAL A 764 3.18 -7.73 3.28
C VAL A 764 3.63 -8.58 2.07
N MET A 765 3.82 -7.89 0.95
CA MET A 765 5.10 -7.82 0.26
C MET A 765 5.27 -6.44 -0.35
#